data_AF-A0A2V3IMF9-F1
#
_entry.id   AF-A0A2V3IMF9-F1
#
_cell.length_a   1.000
_cell.length_b   1.000
_cell.length_c   1.000
_cell.angle_alpha   90.00
_cell.angle_beta   90.00
_cell.angle_gamma   90.00
#
_symmetry.space_group_name_H-M   'P 1'
#
loop_
_entity.id
_entity.type
_entity.pdbx_description
1 polymer ?
#
loop_
_entity_poly.entity_id
_entity_poly.type
_entity_poly.pdbx_seq_one_letter_code
_entity_poly.pdbx_strand_id
1 'polypeptide(L)'
;MVWQYLLITSVDGKSPRWHPYTPQASSKLDSLFAHAHATRSKRTTFHVQSGTYQYEVNMLTMTQRNITTGKLRPIRRCLQSVISSDASEPKKKKPKLSSSLQLSHLFAGLHGHVWEPVLLPLIETLPDAADYLAPYRHSAILPLRQLTFQALKPNLPVDWKVIVFGQNPVHTSIPSFCHLLSYETPHRYEDVLTTIVHPQYPRVESATGIALFDAQLDDWNHAKFGTILSMRNLIKSAAMTKYNTSNATKVAQLRHILAQNKVITPSQWFQAILAQGVLLLNASLTIGGGKKASQHTTFWRPVIKKIVEHILLQKQALPPSDGRRGLLFLWWGRQALATKRRLSTVLSRYLHLPVRHLEWWNPASQRNEFCSSTHLSDVNQQLNQMGMPQINWLPDEQWLKENNDSISVFTNFVTDTKKLHAMYLERLQTGLELQANNTPITGIKGLVVQGLVEAVAPFGVEGAAENILGIVRGKHCGNLSDSEKGAIYMYTTGCLYHRLNMALRTSTREGLVCFLQYLKLFLLAHDKLDETDWVDLYRGANADLSDQYEVGSIVTWWSISSCSCNPEIAHSFSGRNGTLFHVKAKRATSIALLSAYQGEEEFVLAPGTQLKALKREKGKGVNEVYLEEVIASRLVC
;
A
#
# COMPACT_ATOMS: atom_id res chain seq x y z
N MET A 1 18.62 15.70 38.21
CA MET A 1 18.14 15.31 36.87
C MET A 1 19.19 14.42 36.22
N VAL A 2 18.78 13.38 35.50
CA VAL A 2 19.69 12.45 34.82
C VAL A 2 19.63 12.72 33.32
N TRP A 3 20.79 12.82 32.70
CA TRP A 3 20.89 12.98 31.25
C TRP A 3 21.10 11.63 30.59
N GLN A 4 20.45 11.41 29.45
CA GLN A 4 20.56 10.18 28.67
C GLN A 4 20.86 10.49 27.20
N TYR A 5 21.53 9.57 26.51
CA TYR A 5 21.73 9.60 25.06
C TYR A 5 21.14 8.35 24.41
N LEU A 6 20.60 8.48 23.20
CA LEU A 6 19.99 7.36 22.47
C LEU A 6 21.03 6.63 21.62
N LEU A 7 21.14 5.32 21.81
CA LEU A 7 21.72 4.43 20.83
C LEU A 7 20.60 3.91 19.92
N ILE A 8 20.68 4.20 18.62
CA ILE A 8 19.72 3.71 17.62
C ILE A 8 20.15 2.38 17.00
N THR A 9 21.42 2.01 17.17
CA THR A 9 22.00 0.73 16.76
C THR A 9 22.85 0.18 17.90
N SER A 10 23.02 -1.14 17.94
CA SER A 10 23.83 -1.79 18.98
C SER A 10 25.32 -1.53 18.72
N VAL A 11 26.01 -0.99 19.72
CA VAL A 11 27.44 -0.66 19.65
C VAL A 11 28.08 -1.04 20.99
N ASP A 12 29.23 -1.72 20.95
CA ASP A 12 30.04 -2.10 22.12
C ASP A 12 29.24 -2.81 23.24
N GLY A 13 28.40 -3.78 22.86
CA GLY A 13 27.57 -4.54 23.79
C GLY A 13 26.36 -3.79 24.38
N LYS A 14 26.16 -2.51 24.02
CA LYS A 14 25.01 -1.72 24.45
C LYS A 14 23.86 -1.85 23.45
N SER A 15 22.67 -2.13 23.97
CA SER A 15 21.45 -2.25 23.17
C SER A 15 20.92 -0.88 22.69
N PRO A 16 20.13 -0.84 21.59
CA PRO A 16 19.55 0.40 21.11
C PRO A 16 18.46 0.91 22.07
N ARG A 17 18.84 1.81 22.97
CA ARG A 17 17.97 2.45 23.96
C ARG A 17 18.61 3.72 24.49
N TRP A 18 17.90 4.41 25.36
CA TRP A 18 18.45 5.51 26.14
C TRP A 18 19.42 4.99 27.20
N HIS A 19 20.65 5.50 27.16
CA HIS A 19 21.70 5.18 28.13
C HIS A 19 22.04 6.42 28.93
N PRO A 20 22.22 6.31 30.26
CA PRO A 20 22.60 7.45 31.07
C PRO A 20 24.03 7.89 30.78
N TYR A 21 24.25 9.20 30.84
CA TYR A 21 25.58 9.77 31.06
C TYR A 21 26.09 9.39 32.45
N THR A 22 27.41 9.45 32.69
CA THR A 22 27.91 9.29 34.05
C THR A 22 27.30 10.36 34.97
N PRO A 23 27.15 10.11 36.28
CA PRO A 23 26.56 11.07 37.20
C PRO A 23 27.24 12.44 37.15
N GLN A 24 28.58 12.48 37.08
CA GLN A 24 29.34 13.73 36.97
C GLN A 24 29.03 14.48 35.66
N ALA A 25 28.92 13.77 34.54
CA ALA A 25 28.58 14.36 33.24
C ALA A 25 27.13 14.85 33.21
N SER A 26 26.21 14.11 33.83
CA SER A 26 24.80 14.54 33.97
C SER A 26 24.68 15.84 34.76
N SER A 27 25.39 15.98 35.89
CA SER A 27 25.38 17.23 36.66
C SER A 27 25.97 18.39 35.86
N LYS A 28 27.05 18.16 35.11
CA LYS A 28 27.66 19.19 34.25
C LYS A 28 26.73 19.60 33.11
N LEU A 29 26.05 18.66 32.47
CA LEU A 29 25.04 18.93 31.44
C LEU A 29 23.86 19.72 31.99
N ASP A 30 23.44 19.43 33.22
CA ASP A 30 22.34 20.15 33.88
C ASP A 30 22.68 21.63 34.09
N SER A 31 23.87 21.92 34.60
CA SER A 31 24.33 23.30 34.80
C SER A 31 24.50 24.04 33.47
N LEU A 32 25.02 23.37 32.44
CA LEU A 32 25.18 23.96 31.10
C LEU A 32 23.83 24.22 30.42
N PHE A 33 22.87 23.31 30.57
CA PHE A 33 21.52 23.47 30.03
C PHE A 33 20.79 24.62 30.73
N ALA A 34 20.86 24.70 32.06
CA ALA A 34 20.30 25.82 32.82
C ALA A 34 20.94 27.17 32.43
N HIS A 35 22.27 27.20 32.26
CA HIS A 35 22.98 28.41 31.85
C HIS A 35 22.62 28.84 30.41
N ALA A 36 22.55 27.90 29.46
CA ALA A 36 22.19 28.16 28.07
C ALA A 36 20.74 28.69 27.93
N HIS A 37 19.80 28.13 28.71
CA HIS A 37 18.42 28.59 28.73
C HIS A 37 18.25 29.95 29.43
N ALA A 38 19.02 30.26 30.48
CA ALA A 38 18.88 31.50 31.24
C ALA A 38 19.52 32.72 30.54
N THR A 39 20.62 32.54 29.81
CA THR A 39 21.41 33.68 29.26
C THR A 39 21.13 33.99 27.78
N ARG A 40 20.30 33.21 27.08
CA ARG A 40 20.17 33.26 25.60
C ARG A 40 21.55 33.32 24.89
N SER A 41 22.53 32.60 25.46
CA SER A 41 23.92 32.66 25.02
C SER A 41 24.07 32.23 23.56
N LYS A 42 24.90 32.94 22.78
CA LYS A 42 25.26 32.59 21.39
C LYS A 42 26.07 31.28 21.29
N ARG A 43 26.60 30.76 22.40
CA ARG A 43 27.38 29.52 22.41
C ARG A 43 26.50 28.35 22.86
N THR A 44 26.04 27.55 21.90
CA THR A 44 25.12 26.42 22.12
C THR A 44 25.82 25.06 22.22
N THR A 45 27.12 25.01 21.94
CA THR A 45 27.91 23.77 21.84
C THR A 45 29.01 23.70 22.91
N PHE A 46 29.05 22.60 23.65
CA PHE A 46 29.93 22.40 24.80
C PHE A 46 30.63 21.04 24.76
N HIS A 47 31.83 20.95 25.35
CA HIS A 47 32.56 19.69 25.45
C HIS A 47 32.35 19.06 26.83
N VAL A 48 31.87 17.82 26.86
CA VAL A 48 31.54 17.07 28.07
C VAL A 48 32.18 15.69 28.01
N GLN A 49 32.91 15.34 29.06
CA GLN A 49 33.50 14.01 29.25
C GLN A 49 32.54 13.14 30.05
N SER A 50 32.30 11.91 29.59
CA SER A 50 31.44 10.94 30.27
C SER A 50 32.03 9.53 30.13
N GLY A 51 32.62 9.04 31.22
CA GLY A 51 33.40 7.80 31.20
C GLY A 51 34.71 8.00 30.43
N THR A 52 35.04 7.04 29.57
CA THR A 52 36.27 7.04 28.75
C THR A 52 36.18 7.91 27.49
N TYR A 53 35.00 8.47 27.18
CA TYR A 53 34.75 9.20 25.95
C TYR A 53 34.45 10.67 26.19
N GLN A 54 34.83 11.50 25.21
CA GLN A 54 34.53 12.92 25.17
C GLN A 54 33.51 13.20 24.06
N TYR A 55 32.55 14.06 24.40
CA TYR A 55 31.42 14.40 23.55
C TYR A 55 31.32 15.89 23.38
N GLU A 56 31.00 16.30 22.16
CA GLU A 56 30.55 17.64 21.86
C GLU A 56 29.02 17.64 21.91
N VAL A 57 28.42 18.45 22.77
CA VAL A 57 27.00 18.47 23.07
C VAL A 57 26.41 19.81 22.68
N ASN A 58 25.37 19.78 21.84
CA ASN A 58 24.62 20.95 21.41
C ASN A 58 23.29 21.03 22.17
N MET A 59 23.14 22.08 22.97
CA MET A 59 21.98 22.31 23.83
C MET A 59 20.76 22.87 23.10
N LEU A 60 20.93 23.38 21.87
CA LEU A 60 19.82 23.87 21.05
C LEU A 60 19.16 22.73 20.28
N THR A 61 19.96 21.88 19.63
CA THR A 61 19.48 20.74 18.85
C THR A 61 19.26 19.49 19.69
N MET A 62 19.64 19.51 20.97
CA MET A 62 19.56 18.38 21.90
C MET A 62 20.24 17.12 21.35
N THR A 63 21.48 17.29 20.88
CA THR A 63 22.30 16.21 20.33
C THR A 63 23.70 16.20 20.91
N GLN A 64 24.33 15.02 20.93
CA GLN A 64 25.75 14.84 21.19
C GLN A 64 26.46 14.28 19.96
N ARG A 65 27.73 14.62 19.79
CA ARG A 65 28.66 14.02 18.85
C ARG A 65 29.84 13.46 19.62
N ASN A 66 30.11 12.17 19.46
CA ASN A 66 31.32 11.57 20.03
C ASN A 66 32.54 12.06 19.25
N ILE A 67 33.52 12.67 19.91
CA ILE A 67 34.64 13.36 19.25
C ILE A 67 35.57 12.36 18.55
N THR A 68 35.76 11.18 19.14
CA THR A 68 36.63 10.14 18.58
C THR A 68 36.03 9.44 17.36
N THR A 69 34.72 9.20 17.34
CA THR A 69 34.04 8.42 16.29
C THR A 69 33.19 9.25 15.33
N GLY A 70 32.99 10.54 15.61
CA GLY A 70 32.14 11.44 14.83
C GLY A 70 30.63 11.15 14.91
N LYS A 71 30.20 10.08 15.60
CA LYS A 71 28.79 9.64 15.62
C LYS A 71 27.92 10.62 16.41
N LEU A 72 26.84 11.07 15.77
CA LEU A 72 25.85 11.99 16.34
C LEU A 72 24.64 11.24 16.90
N ARG A 73 24.17 11.63 18.08
CA ARG A 73 23.10 10.94 18.83
C ARG A 73 22.21 11.96 19.54
N PRO A 74 20.89 11.76 19.62
CA PRO A 74 20.04 12.65 20.40
C PRO A 74 20.21 12.41 21.90
N ILE A 75 19.98 13.47 22.68
CA ILE A 75 20.11 13.48 24.14
C ILE A 75 18.83 14.01 24.80
N ARG A 76 18.56 13.57 26.02
CA ARG A 76 17.39 14.02 26.79
C ARG A 76 17.69 14.16 28.28
N ARG A 77 16.92 15.00 28.96
CA ARG A 77 16.95 15.25 30.40
C ARG A 77 15.74 14.60 31.06
N CYS A 78 15.93 13.75 32.07
CA CYS A 78 14.85 12.99 32.72
C CYS A 78 14.94 13.03 34.27
N LEU A 79 13.82 12.80 34.94
CA LEU A 79 13.73 12.66 36.40
C LEU A 79 14.27 11.29 36.85
N GLN A 80 15.02 11.27 37.95
CA GLN A 80 15.74 10.07 38.42
C GLN A 80 14.79 8.96 38.91
N SER A 81 13.57 9.31 39.32
CA SER A 81 12.52 8.37 39.75
C SER A 81 11.98 7.49 38.61
N VAL A 82 12.26 7.81 37.34
CA VAL A 82 11.83 7.03 36.17
C VAL A 82 12.76 5.83 35.89
N ILE A 83 13.86 5.67 36.64
CA ILE A 83 14.89 4.66 36.38
C ILE A 83 14.65 3.36 37.18
N SER A 84 13.78 3.38 38.20
CA SER A 84 13.69 2.32 39.22
C SER A 84 12.56 1.28 39.03
N SER A 85 11.73 1.39 37.99
CA SER A 85 10.61 0.46 37.76
C SER A 85 10.93 -0.72 36.82
N ASP A 86 12.17 -0.84 36.33
CA ASP A 86 12.58 -1.84 35.33
C ASP A 86 13.30 -3.08 35.90
N ALA A 87 13.30 -3.26 37.23
CA ALA A 87 14.04 -4.33 37.89
C ALA A 87 13.12 -5.29 38.67
N SER A 88 12.40 -6.15 37.94
CA SER A 88 12.15 -7.58 38.25
C SER A 88 10.82 -8.05 37.64
N GLU A 89 10.87 -8.81 36.55
CA GLU A 89 9.86 -9.82 36.18
C GLU A 89 10.37 -10.70 35.00
N PRO A 90 9.80 -11.90 34.79
CA PRO A 90 10.55 -13.09 34.40
C PRO A 90 11.01 -13.05 32.94
N LYS A 91 12.09 -13.80 32.65
CA LYS A 91 12.74 -13.98 31.34
C LYS A 91 11.73 -14.16 30.19
N LYS A 92 11.24 -13.06 29.61
CA LYS A 92 10.53 -13.05 28.32
C LYS A 92 11.57 -12.91 27.21
N LYS A 93 11.57 -13.90 26.31
CA LYS A 93 12.40 -13.95 25.09
C LYS A 93 12.25 -12.64 24.30
N LYS A 94 13.37 -12.10 23.82
CA LYS A 94 13.44 -10.92 22.94
C LYS A 94 12.38 -11.01 21.81
N PRO A 95 11.65 -9.93 21.47
CA PRO A 95 10.78 -9.96 20.30
C PRO A 95 11.66 -10.08 19.05
N LYS A 96 11.34 -11.09 18.23
CA LYS A 96 11.98 -11.33 16.93
C LYS A 96 11.59 -10.21 15.96
N LEU A 97 12.47 -9.95 14.97
CA LEU A 97 12.24 -9.12 13.78
C LEU A 97 10.91 -9.47 13.07
N SER A 98 10.38 -10.68 13.30
CA SER A 98 9.09 -11.17 12.82
C SER A 98 7.89 -10.31 13.22
N SER A 99 7.95 -9.61 14.37
CA SER A 99 6.83 -8.81 14.87
C SER A 99 6.68 -7.43 14.24
N SER A 100 7.76 -6.83 13.71
CA SER A 100 7.73 -5.47 13.15
C SER A 100 7.25 -5.40 11.70
N LEU A 101 7.47 -6.46 10.92
CA LEU A 101 7.04 -6.51 9.51
C LEU A 101 5.56 -6.88 9.35
N GLN A 102 4.91 -7.45 10.37
CA GLN A 102 3.50 -7.87 10.36
C GLN A 102 3.11 -8.69 9.11
N LEU A 103 3.93 -9.67 8.72
CA LEU A 103 3.81 -10.37 7.44
C LEU A 103 2.62 -11.35 7.38
N SER A 104 2.21 -11.95 8.49
CA SER A 104 1.15 -12.98 8.53
C SER A 104 -0.15 -12.52 7.89
N HIS A 105 -0.57 -11.28 8.12
CA HIS A 105 -1.79 -10.74 7.51
C HIS A 105 -1.73 -10.66 5.97
N LEU A 106 -0.54 -10.62 5.36
CA LEU A 106 -0.39 -10.62 3.90
C LEU A 106 -0.74 -11.98 3.27
N PHE A 107 -0.70 -13.03 4.07
CA PHE A 107 -1.05 -14.40 3.72
C PHE A 107 -2.49 -14.77 4.12
N ALA A 108 -3.30 -13.82 4.59
CA ALA A 108 -4.73 -14.04 4.77
C ALA A 108 -5.45 -14.28 3.43
N GLY A 109 -6.53 -15.07 3.47
CA GLY A 109 -7.33 -15.48 2.32
C GLY A 109 -7.15 -16.96 1.95
N LEU A 110 -7.83 -17.38 0.88
CA LEU A 110 -8.08 -18.77 0.48
C LEU A 110 -6.96 -19.78 0.84
N HIS A 111 -5.84 -19.80 0.09
CA HIS A 111 -4.71 -20.70 0.36
C HIS A 111 -3.44 -19.98 0.83
N GLY A 112 -3.56 -18.75 1.34
CA GLY A 112 -2.37 -17.99 1.73
C GLY A 112 -1.59 -18.62 2.90
N HIS A 113 -2.27 -19.34 3.79
CA HIS A 113 -1.67 -20.10 4.91
C HIS A 113 -0.66 -21.17 4.45
N VAL A 114 -0.74 -21.67 3.22
CA VAL A 114 0.22 -22.63 2.66
C VAL A 114 1.55 -21.94 2.34
N TRP A 115 1.50 -20.67 1.96
CA TRP A 115 2.66 -19.89 1.55
C TRP A 115 3.37 -19.20 2.72
N GLU A 116 2.64 -18.89 3.79
CA GLU A 116 3.17 -18.25 4.99
C GLU A 116 4.40 -18.99 5.56
N PRO A 117 4.35 -20.27 5.96
CA PRO A 117 5.50 -20.95 6.56
C PRO A 117 6.69 -21.10 5.60
N VAL A 118 6.45 -20.97 4.29
CA VAL A 118 7.46 -21.11 3.24
C VAL A 118 8.20 -19.78 2.98
N LEU A 119 7.45 -18.67 2.96
CA LEU A 119 7.96 -17.37 2.54
C LEU A 119 8.31 -16.47 3.71
N LEU A 120 7.58 -16.54 4.82
CA LEU A 120 7.79 -15.67 5.99
C LEU A 120 9.22 -15.79 6.56
N PRO A 121 9.75 -17.00 6.84
CA PRO A 121 11.12 -17.12 7.36
C PRO A 121 12.17 -16.59 6.39
N LEU A 122 11.93 -16.72 5.08
CA LEU A 122 12.84 -16.19 4.06
C LEU A 122 12.79 -14.66 4.04
N ILE A 123 11.61 -14.06 3.96
CA ILE A 123 11.43 -12.61 3.87
C ILE A 123 12.05 -11.91 5.08
N GLU A 124 11.89 -12.46 6.27
CA GLU A 124 12.48 -11.90 7.50
C GLU A 124 14.01 -11.86 7.49
N THR A 125 14.65 -12.71 6.68
CA THR A 125 16.13 -12.71 6.53
C THR A 125 16.61 -11.77 5.44
N LEU A 126 15.72 -11.23 4.60
CA LEU A 126 16.13 -10.38 3.49
C LEU A 126 16.52 -8.99 3.99
N PRO A 127 17.66 -8.45 3.51
CA PRO A 127 17.97 -7.04 3.74
C PRO A 127 16.88 -6.18 3.11
N ASP A 128 16.60 -5.04 3.74
CA ASP A 128 15.64 -4.04 3.28
C ASP A 128 14.18 -4.56 3.18
N ALA A 129 13.83 -5.70 3.78
CA ALA A 129 12.45 -6.22 3.75
C ALA A 129 11.42 -5.19 4.23
N ALA A 130 11.79 -4.34 5.19
CA ALA A 130 10.95 -3.24 5.66
C ALA A 130 10.59 -2.25 4.55
N ASP A 131 11.54 -1.89 3.69
CA ASP A 131 11.32 -0.94 2.58
C ASP A 131 10.27 -1.42 1.59
N TYR A 132 10.08 -2.75 1.44
CA TYR A 132 9.16 -3.32 0.47
C TYR A 132 7.88 -3.87 1.11
N LEU A 133 7.90 -4.25 2.38
CA LEU A 133 6.84 -5.05 3.01
C LEU A 133 6.47 -4.62 4.43
N ALA A 134 7.13 -3.63 5.05
CA ALA A 134 6.64 -3.10 6.32
C ALA A 134 5.30 -2.37 6.13
N PRO A 135 4.47 -2.28 7.18
CA PRO A 135 3.27 -1.43 7.17
C PRO A 135 3.58 0.02 6.77
N TYR A 136 4.73 0.54 7.22
CA TYR A 136 5.24 1.89 6.97
C TYR A 136 6.11 2.02 5.70
N ARG A 137 6.06 1.05 4.77
CA ARG A 137 6.80 1.16 3.50
C ARG A 137 6.33 2.37 2.69
N HIS A 138 7.17 2.87 1.79
CA HIS A 138 6.84 4.02 0.95
C HIS A 138 5.51 3.79 0.18
N SER A 139 4.58 4.74 0.27
CA SER A 139 3.22 4.68 -0.30
C SER A 139 3.19 4.40 -1.80
N ALA A 140 4.11 5.00 -2.56
CA ALA A 140 4.28 4.81 -4.00
C ALA A 140 4.84 3.42 -4.39
N ILE A 141 5.05 2.49 -3.44
CA ILE A 141 5.37 1.10 -3.75
C ILE A 141 4.08 0.33 -4.02
N LEU A 142 3.94 -0.11 -5.27
CA LEU A 142 2.79 -0.85 -5.80
C LEU A 142 3.10 -2.34 -5.88
N PRO A 143 2.09 -3.23 -5.89
CA PRO A 143 0.67 -2.97 -5.61
C PRO A 143 0.47 -2.60 -4.13
N LEU A 144 -0.73 -2.27 -3.67
CA LEU A 144 -1.02 -2.11 -2.22
C LEU A 144 -0.43 -3.29 -1.41
N ARG A 145 0.10 -3.04 -0.21
CA ARG A 145 0.85 -4.03 0.59
C ARG A 145 0.11 -5.36 0.73
N GLN A 146 -1.19 -5.29 1.02
CA GLN A 146 -2.10 -6.44 1.18
C GLN A 146 -2.25 -7.29 -0.09
N LEU A 147 -2.01 -6.70 -1.27
CA LEU A 147 -2.13 -7.36 -2.57
C LEU A 147 -0.83 -8.01 -3.04
N THR A 148 0.29 -7.83 -2.35
CA THR A 148 1.63 -8.25 -2.84
C THR A 148 1.71 -9.74 -3.20
N PHE A 149 1.04 -10.61 -2.44
CA PHE A 149 1.04 -12.07 -2.66
C PHE A 149 -0.27 -12.60 -3.27
N GLN A 150 -1.10 -11.73 -3.82
CA GLN A 150 -2.46 -12.08 -4.23
C GLN A 150 -2.48 -13.19 -5.30
N ALA A 151 -1.50 -13.21 -6.22
CA ALA A 151 -1.40 -14.24 -7.27
C ALA A 151 -1.25 -15.68 -6.75
N LEU A 152 -0.75 -15.89 -5.52
CA LEU A 152 -0.43 -17.21 -4.98
C LEU A 152 -1.62 -17.87 -4.27
N LYS A 153 -2.56 -17.07 -3.77
CA LYS A 153 -3.67 -17.50 -2.92
C LYS A 153 -4.77 -18.33 -3.61
N PRO A 154 -5.02 -18.23 -4.93
CA PRO A 154 -6.13 -18.94 -5.56
C PRO A 154 -6.03 -20.47 -5.53
N ASN A 155 -4.84 -21.06 -5.71
CA ASN A 155 -4.70 -22.52 -5.78
C ASN A 155 -3.58 -23.01 -4.87
N LEU A 156 -3.69 -24.28 -4.45
CA LEU A 156 -2.59 -24.97 -3.80
C LEU A 156 -1.40 -25.12 -4.76
N PRO A 157 -0.16 -25.25 -4.25
CA PRO A 157 1.03 -25.41 -5.10
C PRO A 157 0.94 -26.54 -6.12
N VAL A 158 0.28 -27.66 -5.78
CA VAL A 158 0.11 -28.82 -6.66
C VAL A 158 -0.86 -28.59 -7.82
N ASP A 159 -1.85 -27.70 -7.65
CA ASP A 159 -2.95 -27.50 -8.60
C ASP A 159 -2.59 -26.53 -9.74
N TRP A 160 -1.44 -25.84 -9.63
CA TRP A 160 -0.91 -25.04 -10.74
C TRP A 160 -0.43 -25.93 -11.89
N LYS A 161 -1.06 -25.82 -13.06
CA LYS A 161 -0.69 -26.53 -14.29
C LYS A 161 0.28 -25.72 -15.15
N VAL A 162 0.07 -24.41 -15.19
CA VAL A 162 0.80 -23.47 -16.03
C VAL A 162 1.28 -22.30 -15.19
N ILE A 163 2.54 -21.88 -15.35
CA ILE A 163 3.07 -20.64 -14.77
C ILE A 163 3.45 -19.68 -15.88
N VAL A 164 2.82 -18.52 -15.88
CA VAL A 164 3.11 -17.42 -16.81
C VAL A 164 3.81 -16.32 -16.06
N PHE A 165 5.01 -15.96 -16.50
CA PHE A 165 5.72 -14.82 -15.92
C PHE A 165 5.34 -13.51 -16.62
N GLY A 166 4.68 -12.63 -15.89
CA GLY A 166 4.43 -11.24 -16.27
C GLY A 166 5.68 -10.37 -16.21
N GLN A 167 5.60 -9.20 -16.83
CA GLN A 167 6.57 -8.12 -16.60
C GLN A 167 6.40 -7.56 -15.17
N ASN A 168 7.37 -6.79 -14.68
CA ASN A 168 7.15 -5.94 -13.49
C ASN A 168 5.84 -5.14 -13.67
N PRO A 169 5.10 -4.77 -12.60
CA PRO A 169 3.86 -4.00 -12.73
C PRO A 169 4.11 -2.75 -13.58
N VAL A 170 3.74 -2.87 -14.86
CA VAL A 170 3.83 -1.96 -16.01
C VAL A 170 5.18 -1.24 -16.26
N HIS A 171 5.91 -1.69 -17.28
CA HIS A 171 6.68 -0.81 -18.15
C HIS A 171 5.98 -0.79 -19.51
N THR A 172 5.06 0.14 -19.74
CA THR A 172 4.71 0.49 -21.12
C THR A 172 5.92 1.19 -21.69
N SER A 173 6.59 0.55 -22.66
CA SER A 173 7.55 1.23 -23.51
C SER A 173 6.87 2.44 -24.14
N ILE A 174 7.27 3.64 -23.71
CA ILE A 174 7.15 4.85 -24.52
C ILE A 174 7.78 4.49 -25.88
N PRO A 175 7.11 4.77 -27.02
CA PRO A 175 7.74 4.60 -28.32
C PRO A 175 9.10 5.30 -28.30
N SER A 176 10.16 4.61 -28.70
CA SER A 176 11.46 5.22 -28.91
C SER A 176 11.35 6.29 -29.99
N PHE A 177 11.02 7.52 -29.59
CA PHE A 177 11.18 8.71 -30.43
C PHE A 177 12.64 9.21 -30.45
N CYS A 178 13.53 8.54 -29.69
CA CYS A 178 14.95 8.87 -29.60
C CYS A 178 15.81 8.39 -30.79
N HIS A 179 15.22 8.11 -31.97
CA HIS A 179 15.99 7.77 -33.17
C HIS A 179 15.76 8.72 -34.36
N LEU A 180 15.12 9.86 -34.14
CA LEU A 180 14.84 10.86 -35.18
C LEU A 180 15.41 12.26 -34.89
N LEU A 181 16.24 12.42 -33.86
CA LEU A 181 16.90 13.68 -33.53
C LEU A 181 18.42 13.54 -33.55
N SER A 182 18.91 13.04 -34.68
CA SER A 182 20.30 13.26 -35.08
C SER A 182 20.27 13.90 -36.45
N TYR A 183 19.74 15.12 -36.57
CA TYR A 183 20.08 16.10 -37.62
C TYR A 183 19.45 17.45 -37.23
N GLU A 184 20.33 18.41 -36.95
CA GLU A 184 20.22 19.87 -37.15
C GLU A 184 18.95 20.61 -36.69
N THR A 185 19.06 21.31 -35.55
CA THR A 185 18.94 22.79 -35.45
C THR A 185 18.95 23.24 -33.97
N PRO A 186 19.73 24.28 -33.60
CA PRO A 186 19.62 24.92 -32.30
C PRO A 186 18.50 25.98 -32.34
N HIS A 187 17.90 26.26 -31.17
CA HIS A 187 16.89 27.29 -30.87
C HIS A 187 15.44 26.80 -30.66
N ARG A 188 15.00 26.91 -29.40
CA ARG A 188 13.70 26.61 -28.74
C ARG A 188 13.65 25.29 -27.98
N TYR A 189 14.29 25.31 -26.80
CA TYR A 189 14.28 24.20 -25.84
C TYR A 189 13.26 24.36 -24.69
N GLU A 190 12.58 25.50 -24.54
CA GLU A 190 11.69 25.73 -23.37
C GLU A 190 10.19 25.52 -23.66
N ASP A 191 9.71 25.74 -24.89
CA ASP A 191 8.27 25.67 -25.19
C ASP A 191 7.75 24.28 -25.63
N VAL A 192 8.64 23.32 -25.90
CA VAL A 192 8.25 21.95 -26.33
C VAL A 192 8.23 20.96 -25.15
N LEU A 193 8.85 21.30 -24.01
CA LEU A 193 8.90 20.45 -22.81
C LEU A 193 7.61 20.43 -21.99
N THR A 194 6.70 21.38 -22.19
CA THR A 194 5.40 21.41 -21.49
C THR A 194 4.36 20.46 -22.09
N THR A 195 4.56 19.99 -23.32
CA THR A 195 3.60 19.11 -24.03
C THR A 195 4.10 17.67 -24.20
N ILE A 196 5.32 17.35 -23.75
CA ILE A 196 5.95 16.04 -23.97
C ILE A 196 6.32 15.38 -22.64
N VAL A 197 5.61 14.28 -22.35
CA VAL A 197 5.95 13.20 -21.42
C VAL A 197 5.71 13.54 -19.94
N HIS A 198 4.46 13.36 -19.51
CA HIS A 198 4.22 12.67 -18.25
C HIS A 198 5.02 11.36 -18.28
N PRO A 199 6.00 11.12 -17.39
CA PRO A 199 6.40 9.74 -17.13
C PRO A 199 5.17 9.07 -16.51
N GLN A 200 4.33 8.47 -17.35
CA GLN A 200 3.17 7.70 -16.89
C GLN A 200 3.73 6.62 -15.98
N TYR A 201 3.54 6.82 -14.68
CA TYR A 201 3.72 5.79 -13.67
C TYR A 201 3.00 4.51 -14.14
N PRO A 202 3.48 3.32 -13.74
CA PRO A 202 2.80 2.08 -14.08
C PRO A 202 1.29 2.21 -13.83
N ARG A 203 0.46 1.82 -14.81
CA ARG A 203 -1.01 1.96 -14.71
C ARG A 203 -1.45 1.40 -13.38
N VAL A 204 -1.88 2.30 -12.51
CA VAL A 204 -2.17 1.99 -11.12
C VAL A 204 -3.31 0.97 -11.06
N GLU A 205 -4.23 1.03 -12.01
CA GLU A 205 -5.39 0.14 -12.19
C GLU A 205 -5.03 -1.33 -12.43
N SER A 206 -3.81 -1.60 -12.89
CA SER A 206 -3.26 -2.95 -13.09
C SER A 206 -2.38 -3.41 -11.93
N ALA A 207 -2.19 -2.59 -10.89
CA ALA A 207 -1.39 -2.92 -9.71
C ALA A 207 -2.21 -3.73 -8.68
N THR A 208 -2.72 -4.88 -9.12
CA THR A 208 -3.58 -5.78 -8.35
C THR A 208 -2.81 -6.87 -7.61
N GLY A 209 -1.49 -6.96 -7.84
CA GLY A 209 -0.64 -8.04 -7.35
C GLY A 209 -0.72 -9.32 -8.18
N ILE A 210 -1.52 -9.33 -9.25
CA ILE A 210 -1.61 -10.45 -10.19
C ILE A 210 -1.20 -9.96 -11.58
N ALA A 211 -0.35 -10.72 -12.26
CA ALA A 211 0.12 -10.33 -13.59
C ALA A 211 -1.06 -10.30 -14.59
N LEU A 212 -1.04 -9.34 -15.51
CA LEU A 212 -2.02 -9.19 -16.60
C LEU A 212 -3.46 -8.87 -16.15
N PHE A 213 -3.73 -8.75 -14.85
CA PHE A 213 -5.05 -8.46 -14.31
C PHE A 213 -5.28 -6.96 -14.13
N ASP A 214 -6.29 -6.43 -14.81
CA ASP A 214 -6.75 -5.05 -14.69
C ASP A 214 -8.09 -5.02 -13.95
N ALA A 215 -8.12 -4.42 -12.76
CA ALA A 215 -9.30 -4.46 -11.89
C ALA A 215 -10.48 -3.65 -12.44
N GLN A 216 -10.25 -2.69 -13.34
CA GLN A 216 -11.28 -1.81 -13.89
C GLN A 216 -11.88 -2.29 -15.21
N LEU A 217 -11.43 -3.44 -15.72
CA LEU A 217 -12.00 -4.04 -16.91
C LEU A 217 -13.10 -5.03 -16.49
N ASP A 218 -14.36 -4.62 -16.64
CA ASP A 218 -15.55 -5.45 -16.34
C ASP A 218 -16.37 -5.81 -17.58
N ASP A 219 -16.11 -5.14 -18.71
CA ASP A 219 -16.80 -5.38 -19.99
C ASP A 219 -15.81 -5.29 -21.16
N TRP A 220 -15.91 -6.20 -22.12
CA TRP A 220 -15.14 -6.18 -23.37
C TRP A 220 -15.45 -4.95 -24.24
N ASN A 221 -16.65 -4.39 -24.12
CA ASN A 221 -17.06 -3.15 -24.80
C ASN A 221 -16.44 -1.90 -24.19
N HIS A 222 -15.90 -1.99 -22.98
CA HIS A 222 -15.28 -0.86 -22.31
C HIS A 222 -14.12 -0.28 -23.15
N ALA A 223 -14.02 1.05 -23.20
CA ALA A 223 -13.03 1.74 -24.03
C ALA A 223 -11.58 1.31 -23.71
N LYS A 224 -11.29 1.00 -22.43
CA LYS A 224 -9.98 0.55 -21.96
C LYS A 224 -9.55 -0.81 -22.54
N PHE A 225 -10.48 -1.69 -22.95
CA PHE A 225 -10.10 -2.98 -23.54
C PHE A 225 -9.17 -2.81 -24.75
N GLY A 226 -9.45 -1.84 -25.62
CA GLY A 226 -8.63 -1.57 -26.80
C GLY A 226 -7.23 -1.02 -26.48
N THR A 227 -7.07 -0.38 -25.32
CA THR A 227 -5.81 0.27 -24.89
C THR A 227 -4.93 -0.63 -24.01
N ILE A 228 -5.47 -1.72 -23.45
CA ILE A 228 -4.72 -2.73 -22.69
C ILE A 228 -4.16 -3.75 -23.69
N LEU A 229 -2.96 -3.48 -24.23
CA LEU A 229 -2.33 -4.30 -25.27
C LEU A 229 -2.25 -5.78 -24.90
N SER A 230 -1.82 -6.09 -23.68
CA SER A 230 -1.61 -7.47 -23.23
C SER A 230 -2.90 -8.29 -23.23
N MET A 231 -3.95 -7.76 -22.59
CA MET A 231 -5.25 -8.42 -22.51
C MET A 231 -5.88 -8.54 -23.90
N ARG A 232 -5.87 -7.44 -24.67
CA ARG A 232 -6.39 -7.42 -26.03
C ARG A 232 -5.74 -8.48 -26.91
N ASN A 233 -4.41 -8.58 -26.91
CA ASN A 233 -3.68 -9.51 -27.76
C ASN A 233 -3.84 -10.96 -27.27
N LEU A 234 -3.97 -11.19 -25.95
CA LEU A 234 -4.28 -12.51 -25.40
C LEU A 234 -5.67 -13.00 -25.83
N ILE A 235 -6.70 -12.17 -25.63
CA ILE A 235 -8.07 -12.48 -26.00
C ILE A 235 -8.21 -12.62 -27.52
N LYS A 236 -7.54 -11.77 -28.29
CA LYS A 236 -7.47 -11.89 -29.74
C LYS A 236 -6.86 -13.23 -30.16
N SER A 237 -5.70 -13.59 -29.60
CA SER A 237 -5.07 -14.89 -29.92
C SER A 237 -5.98 -16.06 -29.55
N ALA A 238 -6.69 -15.99 -28.42
CA ALA A 238 -7.63 -17.03 -28.02
C ALA A 238 -8.82 -17.12 -29.00
N ALA A 239 -9.33 -15.98 -29.48
CA ALA A 239 -10.37 -15.93 -30.50
C ALA A 239 -9.88 -16.42 -31.87
N MET A 240 -8.60 -16.19 -32.21
CA MET A 240 -7.99 -16.75 -33.42
C MET A 240 -7.94 -18.28 -33.33
N THR A 241 -7.52 -18.84 -32.20
CA THR A 241 -7.47 -20.29 -32.00
C THR A 241 -8.86 -20.93 -31.95
N LYS A 242 -9.83 -20.32 -31.24
CA LYS A 242 -11.17 -20.93 -31.02
C LYS A 242 -12.12 -20.73 -32.21
N TYR A 243 -12.08 -19.55 -32.85
CA TYR A 243 -13.03 -19.16 -33.89
C TYR A 243 -12.39 -18.95 -35.27
N ASN A 244 -11.12 -19.34 -35.43
CA ASN A 244 -10.36 -19.22 -36.69
C ASN A 244 -10.35 -17.81 -37.29
N THR A 245 -10.27 -16.79 -36.42
CA THR A 245 -10.27 -15.37 -36.83
C THR A 245 -8.89 -14.92 -37.33
N SER A 246 -8.84 -13.84 -38.09
CA SER A 246 -7.61 -13.33 -38.70
C SER A 246 -6.77 -12.47 -37.73
N ASN A 247 -5.44 -12.46 -37.90
CA ASN A 247 -4.59 -11.47 -37.24
C ASN A 247 -4.89 -10.02 -37.68
N ALA A 248 -5.63 -9.81 -38.77
CA ALA A 248 -6.12 -8.48 -39.16
C ALA A 248 -7.34 -8.01 -38.33
N THR A 249 -7.95 -8.88 -37.51
CA THR A 249 -9.17 -8.57 -36.75
C THR A 249 -8.95 -7.35 -35.85
N LYS A 250 -9.79 -6.33 -36.07
CA LYS A 250 -9.79 -5.06 -35.31
C LYS A 250 -10.55 -5.23 -33.99
N VAL A 251 -10.32 -4.33 -33.03
CA VAL A 251 -10.97 -4.38 -31.71
C VAL A 251 -12.50 -4.37 -31.80
N ALA A 252 -13.09 -3.59 -32.70
CA ALA A 252 -14.54 -3.55 -32.90
C ALA A 252 -15.10 -4.91 -33.36
N GLN A 253 -14.43 -5.55 -34.33
CA GLN A 253 -14.81 -6.89 -34.79
C GLN A 253 -14.63 -7.94 -33.69
N LEU A 254 -13.53 -7.84 -32.92
CA LEU A 254 -13.27 -8.73 -31.79
C LEU A 254 -14.41 -8.63 -30.77
N ARG A 255 -14.84 -7.42 -30.39
CA ARG A 255 -15.99 -7.23 -29.48
C ARG A 255 -17.26 -7.91 -29.99
N HIS A 256 -17.55 -7.78 -31.27
CA HIS A 256 -18.69 -8.44 -31.89
C HIS A 256 -18.59 -9.98 -31.79
N ILE A 257 -17.43 -10.55 -32.10
CA ILE A 257 -17.16 -11.99 -31.98
C ILE A 257 -17.36 -12.45 -30.53
N LEU A 258 -16.84 -11.71 -29.55
CA LEU A 258 -16.98 -12.05 -28.13
C LEU A 258 -18.46 -12.05 -27.69
N ALA A 259 -19.22 -11.05 -28.12
CA ALA A 259 -20.64 -10.94 -27.80
C ALA A 259 -21.48 -12.04 -28.49
N GLN A 260 -21.25 -12.27 -29.79
CA GLN A 260 -21.95 -13.31 -30.55
C GLN A 260 -21.78 -14.70 -29.94
N ASN A 261 -20.57 -15.00 -29.44
CA ASN A 261 -20.24 -16.29 -28.85
C ASN A 261 -20.46 -16.33 -27.34
N LYS A 262 -21.11 -15.31 -26.75
CA LYS A 262 -21.40 -15.23 -25.30
C LYS A 262 -20.17 -15.52 -24.44
N VAL A 263 -19.02 -14.95 -24.84
CA VAL A 263 -17.80 -15.05 -24.06
C VAL A 263 -18.01 -14.34 -22.73
N ILE A 264 -17.64 -15.01 -21.64
CA ILE A 264 -17.86 -14.49 -20.28
C ILE A 264 -17.13 -13.17 -20.05
N THR A 265 -17.57 -12.40 -19.05
CA THR A 265 -16.99 -11.09 -18.73
C THR A 265 -15.49 -11.20 -18.39
N PRO A 266 -14.70 -10.12 -18.53
CA PRO A 266 -13.29 -10.11 -18.14
C PRO A 266 -13.01 -10.61 -16.72
N SER A 267 -13.87 -10.25 -15.76
CA SER A 267 -13.77 -10.71 -14.36
C SER A 267 -13.96 -12.23 -14.25
N GLN A 268 -14.98 -12.77 -14.93
CA GLN A 268 -15.23 -14.22 -14.98
C GLN A 268 -14.16 -14.96 -15.79
N TRP A 269 -13.64 -14.37 -16.86
CA TRP A 269 -12.53 -14.91 -17.62
C TRP A 269 -11.31 -15.10 -16.73
N PHE A 270 -10.99 -14.10 -15.91
CA PHE A 270 -9.87 -14.21 -14.99
C PHE A 270 -10.08 -15.30 -13.92
N GLN A 271 -11.30 -15.42 -13.38
CA GLN A 271 -11.67 -16.52 -12.48
C GLN A 271 -11.49 -17.88 -13.17
N ALA A 272 -11.93 -18.00 -14.43
CA ALA A 272 -11.79 -19.22 -15.22
C ALA A 272 -10.33 -19.60 -15.47
N ILE A 273 -9.45 -18.63 -15.74
CA ILE A 273 -8.01 -18.89 -15.91
C ILE A 273 -7.36 -19.38 -14.62
N LEU A 274 -7.73 -18.80 -13.47
CA LEU A 274 -7.26 -19.27 -12.17
C LEU A 274 -7.80 -20.67 -11.84
N ALA A 275 -9.10 -20.91 -12.04
CA ALA A 275 -9.75 -22.20 -11.77
C ALA A 275 -9.16 -23.35 -12.62
N GLN A 276 -8.71 -23.04 -13.83
CA GLN A 276 -8.07 -24.01 -14.71
C GLN A 276 -6.60 -24.31 -14.34
N GLY A 277 -6.03 -23.61 -13.36
CA GLY A 277 -4.68 -23.85 -12.83
C GLY A 277 -3.59 -23.02 -13.51
N VAL A 278 -3.90 -21.83 -14.01
CA VAL A 278 -2.91 -20.93 -14.63
C VAL A 278 -2.48 -19.85 -13.64
N LEU A 279 -1.22 -19.90 -13.21
CA LEU A 279 -0.61 -18.91 -12.32
C LEU A 279 -0.05 -17.73 -13.12
N LEU A 280 -0.54 -16.53 -12.86
CA LEU A 280 -0.08 -15.28 -13.48
C LEU A 280 0.83 -14.51 -12.51
N LEU A 281 2.14 -14.78 -12.56
CA LEU A 281 3.10 -14.31 -11.56
C LEU A 281 4.05 -13.23 -12.13
N ASN A 282 4.27 -12.14 -11.39
CA ASN A 282 5.28 -11.15 -11.78
C ASN A 282 6.69 -11.60 -11.37
N ALA A 283 7.70 -11.28 -12.18
CA ALA A 283 9.11 -11.52 -11.83
C ALA A 283 9.59 -10.67 -10.63
N SER A 284 8.87 -9.58 -10.34
CA SER A 284 9.03 -8.76 -9.14
C SER A 284 7.64 -8.40 -8.63
N LEU A 285 7.39 -8.59 -7.34
CA LEU A 285 6.05 -8.40 -6.76
C LEU A 285 5.77 -6.94 -6.39
N THR A 286 6.74 -6.04 -6.58
CA THR A 286 6.55 -4.61 -6.34
C THR A 286 7.25 -3.72 -7.37
N ILE A 287 6.83 -2.46 -7.47
CA ILE A 287 7.50 -1.39 -8.22
C ILE A 287 7.26 -0.03 -7.54
N GLY A 288 8.12 0.96 -7.77
CA GLY A 288 7.89 2.35 -7.37
C GLY A 288 8.69 2.79 -6.15
N GLY A 289 8.20 3.79 -5.41
CA GLY A 289 8.89 4.32 -4.22
C GLY A 289 10.28 4.92 -4.49
N GLY A 290 10.49 5.51 -5.67
CA GLY A 290 11.79 6.08 -6.07
C GLY A 290 12.89 5.05 -6.39
N LYS A 291 12.60 3.75 -6.28
CA LYS A 291 13.56 2.66 -6.55
C LYS A 291 13.53 2.27 -8.04
N LYS A 292 14.69 1.88 -8.58
CA LYS A 292 14.83 1.35 -9.95
C LYS A 292 14.20 -0.04 -10.05
N ALA A 293 13.65 -0.39 -11.20
CA ALA A 293 13.08 -1.72 -11.46
C ALA A 293 14.07 -2.87 -11.16
N SER A 294 15.37 -2.67 -11.38
CA SER A 294 16.42 -3.64 -11.04
C SER A 294 16.57 -3.90 -9.54
N GLN A 295 16.29 -2.90 -8.68
CA GLN A 295 16.34 -3.05 -7.23
C GLN A 295 15.19 -3.94 -6.75
N HIS A 296 13.95 -3.67 -7.18
CA HIS A 296 12.80 -4.55 -6.89
C HIS A 296 13.03 -5.97 -7.39
N THR A 297 13.54 -6.10 -8.61
CA THR A 297 13.84 -7.41 -9.22
C THR A 297 14.91 -8.18 -8.42
N THR A 298 15.85 -7.47 -7.80
CA THR A 298 16.91 -8.08 -6.99
C THR A 298 16.39 -8.50 -5.62
N PHE A 299 15.61 -7.64 -4.96
CA PHE A 299 14.95 -7.96 -3.69
C PHE A 299 14.03 -9.18 -3.79
N TRP A 300 13.17 -9.23 -4.83
CA TRP A 300 12.19 -10.31 -4.99
C TRP A 300 12.77 -11.63 -5.50
N ARG A 301 13.99 -11.63 -6.04
CA ARG A 301 14.63 -12.82 -6.63
C ARG A 301 14.65 -14.05 -5.70
N PRO A 302 15.14 -13.97 -4.46
CA PRO A 302 15.12 -15.11 -3.54
C PRO A 302 13.70 -15.62 -3.28
N VAL A 303 12.71 -14.72 -3.17
CA VAL A 303 11.31 -15.09 -2.93
C VAL A 303 10.72 -15.82 -4.15
N ILE A 304 10.90 -15.30 -5.37
CA ILE A 304 10.44 -15.97 -6.60
C ILE A 304 11.10 -17.34 -6.76
N LYS A 305 12.39 -17.45 -6.44
CA LYS A 305 13.13 -18.72 -6.41
C LYS A 305 12.46 -19.72 -5.47
N LYS A 306 12.11 -19.28 -4.26
CA LYS A 306 11.46 -20.11 -3.23
C LYS A 306 10.04 -20.51 -3.61
N ILE A 307 9.26 -19.63 -4.23
CA ILE A 307 7.91 -19.93 -4.74
C ILE A 307 7.98 -21.06 -5.76
N VAL A 308 8.82 -20.92 -6.79
CA VAL A 308 8.97 -21.92 -7.86
C VAL A 308 9.49 -23.25 -7.30
N GLU A 309 10.50 -23.20 -6.43
CA GLU A 309 11.03 -24.40 -5.78
C GLU A 309 9.97 -25.10 -4.94
N HIS A 310 9.15 -24.37 -4.18
CA HIS A 310 8.10 -24.97 -3.38
C HIS A 310 7.01 -25.64 -4.23
N ILE A 311 6.61 -25.03 -5.35
CA ILE A 311 5.69 -25.68 -6.30
C ILE A 311 6.26 -26.99 -6.82
N LEU A 312 7.52 -26.98 -7.25
CA LEU A 312 8.19 -28.18 -7.78
C LEU A 312 8.34 -29.27 -6.69
N LEU A 313 8.68 -28.90 -5.45
CA LEU A 313 8.74 -29.82 -4.32
C LEU A 313 7.39 -30.48 -4.04
N GLN A 314 6.31 -29.70 -4.01
CA GLN A 314 4.97 -30.23 -3.75
C GLN A 314 4.52 -31.16 -4.88
N LYS A 315 4.85 -30.83 -6.14
CA LYS A 315 4.61 -31.72 -7.28
C LYS A 315 5.44 -33.00 -7.20
N GLN A 316 6.71 -32.92 -6.78
CA GLN A 316 7.56 -34.10 -6.62
C GLN A 316 7.00 -35.10 -5.60
N ALA A 317 6.40 -34.59 -4.52
CA ALA A 317 5.81 -35.40 -3.45
C ALA A 317 4.57 -36.19 -3.87
N LEU A 318 3.93 -35.86 -5.00
CA LEU A 318 2.80 -36.61 -5.53
C LEU A 318 3.26 -37.97 -6.11
N PRO A 319 2.39 -39.00 -6.09
CA PRO A 319 2.66 -40.28 -6.73
C PRO A 319 2.99 -40.11 -8.22
N PRO A 320 3.89 -40.92 -8.82
CA PRO A 320 4.25 -40.82 -10.23
C PRO A 320 3.08 -40.86 -11.23
N SER A 321 1.97 -41.51 -10.85
CA SER A 321 0.74 -41.60 -11.65
C SER A 321 -0.17 -40.37 -11.56
N ASP A 322 0.07 -39.43 -10.63
CA ASP A 322 -0.76 -38.23 -10.48
C ASP A 322 -0.40 -37.19 -11.56
N GLY A 323 -1.35 -36.89 -12.44
CA GLY A 323 -1.18 -35.91 -13.52
C GLY A 323 -0.83 -34.50 -13.05
N ARG A 324 -1.11 -34.14 -11.78
CA ARG A 324 -0.73 -32.86 -11.19
C ARG A 324 0.77 -32.71 -10.96
N ARG A 325 1.56 -33.77 -11.15
CA ARG A 325 3.04 -33.67 -11.20
C ARG A 325 3.54 -32.79 -12.35
N GLY A 326 2.78 -32.69 -13.42
CA GLY A 326 3.12 -31.88 -14.59
C GLY A 326 3.13 -30.39 -14.31
N LEU A 327 4.05 -29.66 -14.97
CA LEU A 327 4.09 -28.20 -14.93
C LEU A 327 4.61 -27.62 -16.25
N LEU A 328 3.91 -26.62 -16.78
CA LEU A 328 4.30 -25.90 -17.99
C LEU A 328 4.68 -24.45 -17.65
N PHE A 329 5.90 -24.03 -18.00
CA PHE A 329 6.31 -22.63 -17.86
C PHE A 329 6.19 -21.87 -19.18
N LEU A 330 5.52 -20.72 -19.14
CA LEU A 330 5.43 -19.79 -20.28
C LEU A 330 6.32 -18.57 -20.03
N TRP A 331 7.33 -18.40 -20.87
CA TRP A 331 8.32 -17.33 -20.80
C TRP A 331 8.07 -16.29 -21.89
N TRP A 332 7.17 -15.36 -21.62
CA TRP A 332 6.72 -14.36 -22.59
C TRP A 332 7.60 -13.09 -22.59
N GLY A 333 8.52 -13.04 -23.55
CA GLY A 333 9.42 -11.92 -23.82
C GLY A 333 10.69 -11.89 -22.98
N ARG A 334 11.55 -10.91 -23.27
CA ARG A 334 12.93 -10.82 -22.74
C ARG A 334 13.02 -10.82 -21.20
N GLN A 335 12.07 -10.19 -20.51
CA GLN A 335 12.06 -10.16 -19.04
C GLN A 335 11.78 -11.54 -18.45
N ALA A 336 10.79 -12.27 -18.96
CA ALA A 336 10.49 -13.63 -18.52
C ALA A 336 11.67 -14.58 -18.80
N LEU A 337 12.34 -14.43 -19.95
CA LEU A 337 13.57 -15.17 -20.28
C LEU A 337 14.74 -14.84 -19.34
N ALA A 338 14.85 -13.59 -18.86
CA ALA A 338 15.82 -13.24 -17.83
C ALA A 338 15.49 -13.92 -16.49
N THR A 339 14.21 -14.04 -16.14
CA THR A 339 13.76 -14.79 -14.96
C THR A 339 14.07 -16.28 -15.09
N LYS A 340 13.80 -16.89 -16.26
CA LYS A 340 14.20 -18.28 -16.57
C LYS A 340 15.68 -18.52 -16.28
N ARG A 341 16.56 -17.66 -16.80
CA ARG A 341 18.01 -17.75 -16.59
C ARG A 341 18.41 -17.68 -15.11
N ARG A 342 17.72 -16.87 -14.31
CA ARG A 342 17.96 -16.75 -12.86
C ARG A 342 17.42 -17.93 -12.05
N LEU A 343 16.44 -18.65 -12.58
CA LEU A 343 15.85 -19.84 -11.97
C LEU A 343 16.55 -21.13 -12.39
N SER A 344 17.52 -21.09 -13.32
CA SER A 344 18.19 -22.26 -13.90
C SER A 344 18.70 -23.25 -12.86
N THR A 345 19.35 -22.78 -11.79
CA THR A 345 19.85 -23.62 -10.69
C THR A 345 18.74 -24.32 -9.88
N VAL A 346 17.53 -23.75 -9.83
CA VAL A 346 16.37 -24.44 -9.25
C VAL A 346 15.87 -25.47 -10.23
N LEU A 347 15.59 -25.04 -11.47
CA LEU A 347 14.97 -25.88 -12.49
C LEU A 347 15.82 -27.13 -12.79
N SER A 348 17.14 -27.01 -12.79
CA SER A 348 18.05 -28.14 -13.02
C SER A 348 17.97 -29.23 -11.94
N ARG A 349 17.51 -28.92 -10.72
CA ARG A 349 17.33 -29.90 -9.64
C ARG A 349 16.07 -30.76 -9.81
N TYR A 350 15.15 -30.34 -10.68
CA TYR A 350 13.85 -31.00 -10.89
C TYR A 350 13.67 -31.54 -12.30
N LEU A 351 14.77 -31.85 -13.02
CA LEU A 351 14.73 -32.39 -14.39
C LEU A 351 14.02 -33.76 -14.49
N HIS A 352 13.88 -34.47 -13.37
CA HIS A 352 13.15 -35.73 -13.30
C HIS A 352 11.62 -35.56 -13.25
N LEU A 353 11.12 -34.34 -13.03
CA LEU A 353 9.69 -34.04 -13.09
C LEU A 353 9.26 -33.76 -14.55
N PRO A 354 8.01 -34.05 -14.91
CA PRO A 354 7.46 -33.71 -16.22
C PRO A 354 7.22 -32.18 -16.31
N VAL A 355 8.31 -31.42 -16.50
CA VAL A 355 8.31 -29.97 -16.64
C VAL A 355 8.63 -29.59 -18.07
N ARG A 356 7.81 -28.74 -18.69
CA ARG A 356 8.05 -28.22 -20.03
C ARG A 356 8.17 -26.69 -20.02
N HIS A 357 8.91 -26.15 -20.98
CA HIS A 357 9.18 -24.71 -21.07
C HIS A 357 8.87 -24.20 -22.46
N LEU A 358 8.11 -23.12 -22.52
CA LEU A 358 7.64 -22.49 -23.73
C LEU A 358 8.10 -21.04 -23.77
N GLU A 359 8.79 -20.62 -24.84
CA GLU A 359 9.37 -19.26 -25.00
C GLU A 359 8.73 -18.50 -26.17
N TRP A 360 8.11 -17.35 -25.90
CA TRP A 360 7.34 -16.61 -26.90
C TRP A 360 7.44 -15.09 -26.75
N TRP A 361 6.86 -14.37 -27.71
CA TRP A 361 6.64 -12.94 -27.63
C TRP A 361 5.79 -12.55 -26.42
N ASN A 362 5.98 -11.32 -25.95
CA ASN A 362 5.15 -10.79 -24.88
C ASN A 362 3.79 -10.34 -25.46
N PRO A 363 2.65 -10.61 -24.81
CA PRO A 363 1.35 -10.08 -25.24
C PRO A 363 1.33 -8.55 -25.39
N ALA A 364 2.17 -7.84 -24.64
CA ALA A 364 2.32 -6.39 -24.73
C ALA A 364 3.24 -5.91 -25.87
N SER A 365 3.82 -6.80 -26.69
CA SER A 365 4.77 -6.40 -27.74
C SER A 365 4.08 -5.51 -28.79
N GLN A 366 4.78 -4.46 -29.18
CA GLN A 366 4.33 -3.58 -30.26
C GLN A 366 4.39 -4.39 -31.57
N ARG A 367 3.39 -4.22 -32.45
CA ARG A 367 3.21 -4.92 -33.76
C ARG A 367 2.45 -6.25 -33.77
N ASN A 368 1.71 -6.61 -32.72
CA ASN A 368 0.87 -7.83 -32.67
C ASN A 368 1.63 -9.15 -32.94
N GLU A 369 2.95 -9.20 -32.73
CA GLU A 369 3.77 -10.39 -32.98
C GLU A 369 3.29 -11.61 -32.18
N PHE A 370 2.74 -11.35 -30.99
CA PHE A 370 2.07 -12.36 -30.17
C PHE A 370 0.94 -13.08 -30.92
N CYS A 371 0.12 -12.33 -31.66
CA CYS A 371 -1.01 -12.85 -32.45
C CYS A 371 -0.57 -13.46 -33.78
N SER A 372 0.70 -13.37 -34.16
CA SER A 372 1.24 -14.02 -35.37
C SER A 372 1.72 -15.45 -35.10
N SER A 373 1.40 -16.04 -33.94
CA SER A 373 1.90 -17.34 -33.48
C SER A 373 0.79 -18.26 -32.97
N THR A 374 1.07 -19.56 -32.89
CA THR A 374 0.17 -20.64 -32.43
C THR A 374 0.28 -20.92 -30.93
N HIS A 375 0.82 -20.00 -30.14
CA HIS A 375 1.28 -20.32 -28.78
C HIS A 375 0.19 -20.89 -27.85
N LEU A 376 -1.08 -20.45 -27.91
CA LEU A 376 -2.14 -21.02 -27.06
C LEU A 376 -2.51 -22.45 -27.45
N SER A 377 -2.51 -22.77 -28.75
CA SER A 377 -2.69 -24.15 -29.21
C SER A 377 -1.49 -25.02 -28.83
N ASP A 378 -0.28 -24.47 -28.91
CA ASP A 378 0.94 -25.19 -28.53
C ASP A 378 0.92 -25.51 -27.03
N VAL A 379 0.47 -24.58 -26.18
CA VAL A 379 0.24 -24.84 -24.74
C VAL A 379 -0.68 -26.04 -24.53
N ASN A 380 -1.83 -26.06 -25.19
CA ASN A 380 -2.80 -27.14 -25.04
C ASN A 380 -2.29 -28.48 -25.63
N GLN A 381 -1.46 -28.43 -26.68
CA GLN A 381 -0.78 -29.61 -27.20
C GLN A 381 0.22 -30.16 -26.18
N GLN A 382 1.02 -29.31 -25.54
CA GLN A 382 1.97 -29.74 -24.50
C GLN A 382 1.25 -30.33 -23.29
N LEU A 383 0.17 -29.70 -22.82
CA LEU A 383 -0.64 -30.22 -21.71
C LEU A 383 -1.22 -31.60 -22.03
N ASN A 384 -1.78 -31.76 -23.24
CA ASN A 384 -2.32 -33.04 -23.68
C ASN A 384 -1.23 -34.13 -23.75
N GLN A 385 -0.04 -33.81 -24.28
CA GLN A 385 1.11 -34.72 -24.31
C GLN A 385 1.64 -35.08 -22.90
N MET A 386 1.32 -34.28 -21.90
CA MET A 386 1.63 -34.53 -20.49
C MET A 386 0.49 -35.25 -19.75
N GLY A 387 -0.61 -35.60 -20.44
CA GLY A 387 -1.80 -36.20 -19.84
C GLY A 387 -2.58 -35.25 -18.94
N MET A 388 -2.42 -33.93 -19.13
CA MET A 388 -3.09 -32.90 -18.34
C MET A 388 -4.28 -32.30 -19.10
N PRO A 389 -5.37 -31.90 -18.41
CA PRO A 389 -6.48 -31.21 -19.04
C PRO A 389 -6.03 -29.92 -19.74
N GLN A 390 -6.54 -29.71 -20.95
CA GLN A 390 -6.29 -28.50 -21.72
C GLN A 390 -6.95 -27.27 -21.07
N ILE A 391 -6.46 -26.08 -21.42
CA ILE A 391 -6.99 -24.81 -20.96
C ILE A 391 -7.95 -24.24 -22.02
N ASN A 392 -9.18 -23.95 -21.62
CA ASN A 392 -10.09 -23.10 -22.35
C ASN A 392 -9.68 -21.64 -22.15
N TRP A 393 -8.99 -21.07 -23.14
CA TRP A 393 -8.50 -19.68 -23.12
C TRP A 393 -9.58 -18.64 -23.43
N LEU A 394 -10.75 -19.07 -23.92
CA LEU A 394 -11.87 -18.20 -24.25
C LEU A 394 -13.21 -18.85 -23.87
N PRO A 395 -13.46 -19.09 -22.57
CA PRO A 395 -14.69 -19.69 -22.07
C PRO A 395 -15.91 -18.80 -22.32
N ASP A 396 -17.05 -19.46 -22.53
CA ASP A 396 -18.36 -18.86 -22.76
C ASP A 396 -19.30 -19.17 -21.57
N GLU A 397 -20.51 -18.61 -21.60
CA GLU A 397 -21.51 -18.81 -20.56
C GLU A 397 -21.87 -20.28 -20.33
N GLN A 398 -21.78 -21.13 -21.36
CA GLN A 398 -22.05 -22.56 -21.21
C GLN A 398 -20.95 -23.21 -20.36
N TRP A 399 -19.67 -22.95 -20.70
CA TRP A 399 -18.55 -23.43 -19.90
C TRP A 399 -18.64 -22.96 -18.44
N LEU A 400 -19.07 -21.71 -18.20
CA LEU A 400 -19.28 -21.16 -16.86
C LEU A 400 -20.35 -21.94 -16.07
N LYS A 401 -21.47 -22.31 -16.71
CA LYS A 401 -22.52 -23.12 -16.07
C LYS A 401 -22.04 -24.52 -15.71
N GLU A 402 -21.28 -25.15 -16.60
CA GLU A 402 -20.71 -26.49 -16.40
C GLU A 402 -19.63 -26.52 -15.30
N ASN A 403 -18.98 -25.38 -15.01
CA ASN A 403 -17.87 -25.27 -14.06
C ASN A 403 -18.18 -24.35 -12.88
N ASN A 404 -19.46 -24.08 -12.62
CA ASN A 404 -19.89 -23.06 -11.66
C ASN A 404 -19.34 -23.30 -10.25
N ASP A 405 -19.33 -24.55 -9.78
CA ASP A 405 -18.84 -24.90 -8.44
C ASP A 405 -17.36 -24.53 -8.28
N SER A 406 -16.53 -24.89 -9.27
CA SER A 406 -15.10 -24.54 -9.31
C SER A 406 -14.87 -23.02 -9.37
N ILE A 407 -15.74 -22.27 -10.03
CA ILE A 407 -15.58 -20.82 -10.24
C ILE A 407 -16.08 -20.01 -9.05
N SER A 408 -17.14 -20.47 -8.38
CA SER A 408 -17.78 -19.78 -7.25
C SER A 408 -16.78 -19.49 -6.11
N VAL A 409 -15.82 -20.38 -5.89
CA VAL A 409 -14.72 -20.23 -4.91
C VAL A 409 -13.87 -18.99 -5.21
N PHE A 410 -13.70 -18.65 -6.48
CA PHE A 410 -12.91 -17.50 -6.94
C PHE A 410 -13.72 -16.20 -7.05
N THR A 411 -15.06 -16.27 -7.00
CA THR A 411 -15.91 -15.08 -7.09
C THR A 411 -15.63 -14.11 -5.95
N ASN A 412 -15.58 -14.60 -4.72
CA ASN A 412 -15.23 -13.79 -3.55
C ASN A 412 -13.80 -13.27 -3.65
N PHE A 413 -12.85 -14.11 -4.07
CA PHE A 413 -11.44 -13.70 -4.22
C PHE A 413 -11.23 -12.54 -5.20
N VAL A 414 -11.82 -12.61 -6.40
CA VAL A 414 -11.69 -11.54 -7.40
C VAL A 414 -12.42 -10.30 -6.95
N THR A 415 -13.61 -10.45 -6.35
CA THR A 415 -14.37 -9.34 -5.77
C THR A 415 -13.58 -8.61 -4.69
N ASP A 416 -12.98 -9.34 -3.74
CA ASP A 416 -12.18 -8.77 -2.66
C ASP A 416 -10.90 -8.12 -3.18
N THR A 417 -10.25 -8.72 -4.18
CA THR A 417 -9.09 -8.14 -4.85
C THR A 417 -9.46 -6.81 -5.52
N LYS A 418 -10.59 -6.76 -6.25
CA LYS A 418 -11.10 -5.55 -6.87
C LYS A 418 -11.50 -4.50 -5.82
N LYS A 419 -12.15 -4.89 -4.72
CA LYS A 419 -12.51 -3.99 -3.61
C LYS A 419 -11.27 -3.37 -2.95
N LEU A 420 -10.28 -4.19 -2.56
CA LEU A 420 -9.03 -3.70 -1.98
C LEU A 420 -8.27 -2.78 -2.95
N HIS A 421 -8.31 -3.12 -4.25
CA HIS A 421 -7.69 -2.30 -5.28
C HIS A 421 -8.45 -0.99 -5.53
N ALA A 422 -9.79 -1.02 -5.53
CA ALA A 422 -10.64 0.17 -5.63
C ALA A 422 -10.41 1.09 -4.43
N MET A 423 -10.40 0.55 -3.20
CA MET A 423 -10.02 1.28 -1.98
C MET A 423 -8.63 1.93 -2.11
N TYR A 424 -7.69 1.26 -2.79
CA TYR A 424 -6.36 1.80 -3.04
C TYR A 424 -6.36 2.94 -4.08
N LEU A 425 -7.05 2.78 -5.20
CA LEU A 425 -7.24 3.85 -6.19
C LEU A 425 -7.96 5.04 -5.58
N GLU A 426 -8.96 4.78 -4.75
CA GLU A 426 -9.67 5.78 -3.96
C GLU A 426 -8.72 6.46 -2.97
N ARG A 427 -7.86 5.73 -2.25
CA ARG A 427 -6.82 6.33 -1.37
C ARG A 427 -5.86 7.25 -2.11
N LEU A 428 -5.50 6.91 -3.35
CA LEU A 428 -4.68 7.78 -4.21
C LEU A 428 -5.43 9.00 -4.73
N GLN A 429 -6.74 8.88 -4.93
CA GLN A 429 -7.63 9.99 -5.31
C GLN A 429 -8.02 10.86 -4.11
N THR A 430 -8.01 10.32 -2.89
CA THR A 430 -8.25 11.09 -1.66
C THR A 430 -7.03 11.92 -1.29
N GLY A 431 -6.93 13.06 -1.95
CA GLY A 431 -6.01 14.14 -1.63
C GLY A 431 -6.45 15.47 -2.21
N LEU A 432 -7.73 15.61 -2.61
CA LEU A 432 -8.28 16.88 -3.06
C LEU A 432 -9.13 17.46 -1.93
N GLU A 433 -8.46 18.16 -1.03
CA GLU A 433 -9.06 19.16 -0.14
C GLU A 433 -9.41 20.40 -0.97
N LEU A 434 -10.23 20.20 -2.01
CA LEU A 434 -10.73 21.29 -2.81
C LEU A 434 -11.59 22.16 -1.89
N GLN A 435 -11.17 23.41 -1.70
CA GLN A 435 -11.97 24.40 -1.00
C GLN A 435 -13.31 24.53 -1.73
N ALA A 436 -14.40 24.30 -1.01
CA ALA A 436 -15.76 24.52 -1.47
C ALA A 436 -16.45 25.46 -0.49
N ASN A 437 -17.13 26.49 -1.01
CA ASN A 437 -17.96 27.42 -0.23
C ASN A 437 -19.26 26.74 0.21
N ASN A 438 -19.13 25.70 1.04
CA ASN A 438 -20.27 24.95 1.54
C ASN A 438 -20.87 25.62 2.78
N THR A 439 -22.17 25.45 2.98
CA THR A 439 -22.87 25.89 4.19
C THR A 439 -22.54 25.00 5.40
N PRO A 440 -22.61 25.53 6.64
CA PRO A 440 -22.47 24.75 7.86
C PRO A 440 -23.47 23.59 7.93
N ILE A 441 -23.01 22.43 8.40
CA ILE A 441 -23.85 21.29 8.75
C ILE A 441 -24.25 21.46 10.21
N THR A 442 -25.54 21.64 10.46
CA THR A 442 -26.09 21.92 11.79
C THR A 442 -27.17 20.91 12.18
N GLY A 443 -27.50 20.84 13.47
CA GLY A 443 -28.57 19.99 13.99
C GLY A 443 -28.13 18.60 14.41
N ILE A 444 -26.86 18.23 14.23
CA ILE A 444 -26.35 16.91 14.62
C ILE A 444 -26.40 16.77 16.14
N LYS A 445 -25.99 17.80 16.89
CA LYS A 445 -26.04 17.83 18.36
C LYS A 445 -27.43 17.56 18.94
N GLY A 446 -28.50 17.95 18.24
CA GLY A 446 -29.88 17.75 18.70
C GLY A 446 -30.41 16.33 18.52
N LEU A 447 -29.71 15.47 17.79
CA LEU A 447 -30.15 14.09 17.56
C LEU A 447 -30.07 13.24 18.83
N VAL A 448 -31.04 12.34 19.01
CA VAL A 448 -30.98 11.29 20.03
C VAL A 448 -29.91 10.28 19.62
N VAL A 449 -28.97 9.99 20.53
CA VAL A 449 -27.86 9.06 20.28
C VAL A 449 -28.38 7.65 20.11
N GLN A 450 -27.95 6.98 19.03
CA GLN A 450 -28.24 5.58 18.76
C GLN A 450 -26.97 4.72 18.91
N GLY A 451 -27.14 3.41 19.03
CA GLY A 451 -26.04 2.46 19.03
C GLY A 451 -25.35 2.39 17.67
N LEU A 452 -24.14 1.80 17.64
CA LEU A 452 -23.36 1.72 16.40
C LEU A 452 -24.08 0.93 15.30
N VAL A 453 -24.77 -0.15 15.65
CA VAL A 453 -25.47 -1.02 14.69
C VAL A 453 -26.59 -0.24 14.00
N GLU A 454 -27.40 0.47 14.76
CA GLU A 454 -28.50 1.29 14.24
C GLU A 454 -27.97 2.46 13.41
N ALA A 455 -26.90 3.12 13.89
CA ALA A 455 -26.29 4.26 13.22
C ALA A 455 -25.70 3.92 11.83
N VAL A 456 -25.40 2.63 11.57
CA VAL A 456 -24.82 2.18 10.29
C VAL A 456 -25.75 1.30 9.46
N ALA A 457 -26.95 0.98 9.96
CA ALA A 457 -27.95 0.20 9.24
C ALA A 457 -28.26 0.73 7.82
N PRO A 458 -28.31 2.05 7.56
CA PRO A 458 -28.50 2.57 6.19
C PRO A 458 -27.43 2.14 5.18
N PHE A 459 -26.29 1.61 5.63
CA PHE A 459 -25.19 1.17 4.79
C PHE A 459 -25.13 -0.35 4.60
N GLY A 460 -25.96 -1.14 5.28
CA GLY A 460 -25.95 -2.60 5.20
C GLY A 460 -24.68 -3.23 5.77
N VAL A 461 -24.10 -2.64 6.83
CA VAL A 461 -22.84 -3.07 7.47
C VAL A 461 -23.00 -3.44 8.95
N GLU A 462 -24.20 -3.84 9.35
CA GLU A 462 -24.57 -4.20 10.73
C GLU A 462 -23.69 -5.31 11.29
N GLY A 463 -23.45 -6.38 10.52
CA GLY A 463 -22.57 -7.47 10.93
C GLY A 463 -21.11 -7.03 11.12
N ALA A 464 -20.65 -6.00 10.39
CA ALA A 464 -19.33 -5.42 10.63
C ALA A 464 -19.32 -4.59 11.93
N ALA A 465 -20.39 -3.86 12.22
CA ALA A 465 -20.55 -3.14 13.49
C ALA A 465 -20.59 -4.09 14.69
N GLU A 466 -21.33 -5.19 14.63
CA GLU A 466 -21.38 -6.20 15.70
C GLU A 466 -20.00 -6.79 15.99
N ASN A 467 -19.26 -7.17 14.95
CA ASN A 467 -17.89 -7.65 15.09
C ASN A 467 -16.97 -6.61 15.74
N ILE A 468 -17.09 -5.35 15.33
CA ILE A 468 -16.30 -4.24 15.91
C ILE A 468 -16.67 -4.01 17.37
N LEU A 469 -17.96 -4.07 17.73
CA LEU A 469 -18.40 -3.99 19.12
C LEU A 469 -17.77 -5.10 19.96
N GLY A 470 -17.66 -6.32 19.43
CA GLY A 470 -16.92 -7.41 20.07
C GLY A 470 -15.44 -7.09 20.30
N ILE A 471 -14.78 -6.43 19.35
CA ILE A 471 -13.34 -6.05 19.43
C ILE A 471 -13.09 -4.94 20.46
N VAL A 472 -13.96 -3.94 20.52
CA VAL A 472 -13.78 -2.79 21.42
C VAL A 472 -14.31 -3.05 22.84
N ARG A 473 -15.11 -4.10 23.02
CA ARG A 473 -15.62 -4.52 24.33
C ARG A 473 -14.46 -4.80 25.28
N GLY A 474 -14.50 -4.16 26.45
CA GLY A 474 -13.46 -4.28 27.47
C GLY A 474 -12.22 -3.40 27.26
N LYS A 475 -12.12 -2.64 26.16
CA LYS A 475 -11.08 -1.60 26.03
C LYS A 475 -11.43 -0.41 26.93
N HIS A 476 -10.54 -0.07 27.85
CA HIS A 476 -10.66 1.15 28.67
C HIS A 476 -10.12 2.36 27.89
N CYS A 477 -11.02 3.24 27.45
CA CYS A 477 -10.69 4.49 26.75
C CYS A 477 -11.57 5.60 27.35
N GLY A 478 -11.18 6.09 28.53
CA GLY A 478 -11.95 7.08 29.28
C GLY A 478 -13.40 6.64 29.53
N ASN A 479 -14.33 7.60 29.40
CA ASN A 479 -15.77 7.41 29.62
C ASN A 479 -16.55 7.12 28.33
N LEU A 480 -15.89 6.60 27.28
CA LEU A 480 -16.55 6.23 26.04
C LEU A 480 -17.36 4.94 26.23
N SER A 481 -18.57 4.92 25.69
CA SER A 481 -19.37 3.71 25.51
C SER A 481 -18.79 2.82 24.42
N ASP A 482 -19.17 1.54 24.38
CA ASP A 482 -18.69 0.61 23.35
C ASP A 482 -19.12 1.02 21.95
N SER A 483 -20.30 1.65 21.79
CA SER A 483 -20.74 2.20 20.50
C SER A 483 -19.87 3.39 20.06
N GLU A 484 -19.50 4.28 20.98
CA GLU A 484 -18.59 5.40 20.69
C GLU A 484 -17.19 4.93 20.30
N LYS A 485 -16.62 3.96 21.04
CA LYS A 485 -15.35 3.32 20.69
C LYS A 485 -15.43 2.66 19.31
N GLY A 486 -16.52 1.94 19.07
CA GLY A 486 -16.75 1.24 17.81
C GLY A 486 -16.90 2.17 16.62
N ALA A 487 -17.47 3.38 16.80
CA ALA A 487 -17.54 4.40 15.75
C ALA A 487 -16.14 4.90 15.34
N ILE A 488 -15.26 5.21 16.30
CA ILE A 488 -13.87 5.57 16.00
C ILE A 488 -13.15 4.42 15.31
N TYR A 489 -13.28 3.19 15.84
CA TYR A 489 -12.64 2.01 15.25
C TYR A 489 -13.12 1.76 13.82
N MET A 490 -14.44 1.79 13.58
CA MET A 490 -15.03 1.58 12.27
C MET A 490 -14.54 2.60 11.24
N TYR A 491 -14.37 3.86 11.64
CA TYR A 491 -13.78 4.87 10.76
C TYR A 491 -12.38 4.46 10.27
N THR A 492 -11.53 3.93 11.15
CA THR A 492 -10.16 3.48 10.78
C THR A 492 -10.13 2.23 9.92
N THR A 493 -11.18 1.40 9.93
CA THR A 493 -11.26 0.24 9.02
C THR A 493 -11.44 0.63 7.55
N GLY A 494 -11.78 1.89 7.28
CA GLY A 494 -12.07 2.39 5.94
C GLY A 494 -13.50 2.06 5.45
N CYS A 495 -14.31 1.34 6.23
CA CYS A 495 -15.66 0.91 5.86
C CYS A 495 -16.59 2.10 5.51
N LEU A 496 -16.52 3.18 6.29
CA LEU A 496 -17.33 4.39 6.08
C LEU A 496 -16.51 5.63 5.69
N TYR A 497 -15.19 5.60 5.88
CA TYR A 497 -14.26 6.72 5.69
C TYR A 497 -14.51 7.51 4.39
N HIS A 498 -14.53 6.82 3.24
CA HIS A 498 -14.59 7.49 1.94
C HIS A 498 -15.97 8.11 1.66
N ARG A 499 -17.03 7.31 1.82
CA ARG A 499 -18.41 7.77 1.56
C ARG A 499 -18.78 8.93 2.47
N LEU A 500 -18.35 8.88 3.73
CA LEU A 500 -18.56 9.95 4.69
C LEU A 500 -17.80 11.23 4.31
N ASN A 501 -16.49 11.13 4.06
CA ASN A 501 -15.67 12.30 3.69
C ASN A 501 -16.04 12.87 2.32
N MET A 502 -16.64 12.09 1.42
CA MET A 502 -17.25 12.59 0.19
C MET A 502 -18.52 13.40 0.52
N ALA A 503 -19.47 12.83 1.27
CA ALA A 503 -20.70 13.51 1.67
C ALA A 503 -20.46 14.81 2.46
N LEU A 504 -19.41 14.82 3.30
CA LEU A 504 -18.96 16.00 4.03
C LEU A 504 -18.38 17.10 3.14
N ARG A 505 -17.94 16.79 1.91
CA ARG A 505 -17.39 17.77 0.95
C ARG A 505 -18.42 18.24 -0.09
N THR A 506 -19.45 17.45 -0.37
CA THR A 506 -20.45 17.78 -1.39
C THR A 506 -21.41 18.88 -0.92
N SER A 507 -21.67 19.86 -1.78
CA SER A 507 -22.53 21.03 -1.48
C SER A 507 -24.02 20.69 -1.36
N THR A 508 -24.52 19.68 -2.08
CA THR A 508 -25.95 19.31 -2.08
C THR A 508 -26.41 18.61 -0.80
N ARG A 509 -25.48 18.11 0.04
CA ARG A 509 -25.70 17.47 1.37
C ARG A 509 -26.72 16.32 1.44
N GLU A 510 -27.41 15.96 0.36
CA GLU A 510 -28.40 14.88 0.30
C GLU A 510 -27.82 13.55 0.78
N GLY A 511 -26.61 13.22 0.31
CA GLY A 511 -25.90 12.00 0.70
C GLY A 511 -25.42 11.99 2.16
N LEU A 512 -25.51 13.11 2.89
CA LEU A 512 -25.10 13.19 4.30
C LEU A 512 -26.19 12.73 5.25
N VAL A 513 -27.46 12.74 4.83
CA VAL A 513 -28.61 12.44 5.68
C VAL A 513 -28.49 11.05 6.33
N CYS A 514 -28.04 10.05 5.56
CA CYS A 514 -27.82 8.70 6.07
C CYS A 514 -26.63 8.57 7.04
N PHE A 515 -25.74 9.55 7.10
CA PHE A 515 -24.59 9.58 8.01
C PHE A 515 -24.84 10.35 9.30
N LEU A 516 -25.98 11.05 9.45
CA LEU A 516 -26.19 11.95 10.58
C LEU A 516 -26.10 11.25 11.95
N GLN A 517 -26.69 10.05 12.07
CA GLN A 517 -26.62 9.26 13.31
C GLN A 517 -25.21 8.75 13.58
N TYR A 518 -24.51 8.29 12.55
CA TYR A 518 -23.11 7.90 12.67
C TYR A 518 -22.21 9.08 13.06
N LEU A 519 -22.41 10.25 12.44
CA LEU A 519 -21.69 11.48 12.75
C LEU A 519 -21.96 11.96 14.17
N LYS A 520 -23.20 11.88 14.65
CA LYS A 520 -23.54 12.16 16.04
C LYS A 520 -22.73 11.29 16.99
N LEU A 521 -22.70 9.98 16.75
CA LEU A 521 -21.95 9.03 17.56
C LEU A 521 -20.43 9.28 17.50
N PHE A 522 -19.90 9.51 16.29
CA PHE A 522 -18.48 9.79 16.07
C PHE A 522 -18.03 11.10 16.74
N LEU A 523 -18.79 12.18 16.57
CA LEU A 523 -18.45 13.49 17.16
C LEU A 523 -18.57 13.46 18.69
N LEU A 524 -19.54 12.74 19.25
CA LEU A 524 -19.61 12.53 20.70
C LEU A 524 -18.40 11.76 21.22
N ALA A 525 -17.99 10.70 20.53
CA ALA A 525 -16.80 9.94 20.88
C ALA A 525 -15.55 10.82 20.82
N HIS A 526 -15.40 11.60 19.74
CA HIS A 526 -14.30 12.55 19.56
C HIS A 526 -14.27 13.60 20.67
N ASP A 527 -15.39 14.25 20.97
CA ASP A 527 -15.45 15.33 21.97
C ASP A 527 -15.15 14.83 23.40
N LYS A 528 -15.40 13.55 23.68
CA LYS A 528 -15.01 12.91 24.96
C LYS A 528 -13.54 12.55 25.05
N LEU A 529 -12.83 12.46 23.91
CA LEU A 529 -11.40 12.20 23.84
C LEU A 529 -10.57 13.51 23.85
N ASP A 530 -11.21 14.67 23.69
CA ASP A 530 -10.59 15.99 23.65
C ASP A 530 -10.14 16.48 25.05
N GLU A 531 -8.94 16.05 25.49
CA GLU A 531 -8.20 16.70 26.59
C GLU A 531 -6.70 16.79 26.23
N THR A 532 -6.32 17.73 25.35
CA THR A 532 -4.92 17.93 24.96
C THR A 532 -4.52 19.41 24.86
N ASP A 533 -3.23 19.66 25.09
CA ASP A 533 -2.54 20.87 24.66
C ASP A 533 -2.41 20.90 23.13
N TRP A 534 -2.04 22.06 22.56
CA TRP A 534 -1.79 22.18 21.11
C TRP A 534 -0.81 21.11 20.60
N VAL A 535 -1.16 20.48 19.48
CA VAL A 535 -0.36 19.43 18.82
C VAL A 535 -0.01 19.85 17.40
N ASP A 536 1.24 19.62 17.00
CA ASP A 536 1.69 19.74 15.62
C ASP A 536 1.41 18.44 14.86
N LEU A 537 0.59 18.55 13.82
CA LEU A 537 0.14 17.45 12.99
C LEU A 537 0.55 17.66 11.54
N TYR A 538 0.74 16.56 10.83
CA TYR A 538 1.17 16.55 9.45
C TYR A 538 0.23 15.70 8.60
N ARG A 539 -0.11 16.21 7.41
CA ARG A 539 -0.95 15.52 6.43
C ARG A 539 -0.39 15.71 5.02
N GLY A 540 -0.12 14.61 4.33
CA GLY A 540 0.28 14.65 2.92
C GLY A 540 -0.90 14.49 1.97
N ALA A 541 -0.88 15.25 0.88
CA ALA A 541 -1.82 15.18 -0.23
C ALA A 541 -1.06 15.12 -1.56
N ASN A 542 -1.38 14.13 -2.40
CA ASN A 542 -0.72 13.93 -3.70
C ASN A 542 -1.29 14.85 -4.80
N ALA A 543 -1.45 16.14 -4.49
CA ALA A 543 -1.88 17.19 -5.40
C ALA A 543 -1.35 18.55 -4.92
N ASP A 544 -1.04 19.47 -5.84
CA ASP A 544 -0.73 20.85 -5.48
C ASP A 544 -2.04 21.56 -5.08
N LEU A 545 -2.15 21.86 -3.81
CA LEU A 545 -3.28 22.55 -3.20
C LEU A 545 -2.86 23.91 -2.65
N SER A 546 -1.57 24.26 -2.75
CA SER A 546 -0.99 25.43 -2.08
C SER A 546 -1.65 26.76 -2.46
N ASP A 547 -2.17 26.86 -3.69
CA ASP A 547 -2.85 28.05 -4.18
C ASP A 547 -4.26 28.24 -3.60
N GLN A 548 -4.84 27.20 -2.96
CA GLN A 548 -6.16 27.27 -2.32
C GLN A 548 -6.11 27.81 -0.88
N TYR A 549 -4.91 27.92 -0.32
CA TYR A 549 -4.68 28.34 1.06
C TYR A 549 -3.96 29.68 1.08
N GLU A 550 -4.68 30.75 0.72
CA GLU A 550 -4.15 32.11 0.74
C GLU A 550 -3.78 32.52 2.16
N VAL A 551 -2.58 33.09 2.36
CA VAL A 551 -2.09 33.46 3.70
C VAL A 551 -3.03 34.49 4.34
N GLY A 552 -3.47 34.21 5.56
CA GLY A 552 -4.43 35.01 6.31
C GLY A 552 -5.89 34.55 6.16
N SER A 553 -6.20 33.75 5.14
CA SER A 553 -7.55 33.19 4.95
C SER A 553 -7.91 32.17 6.03
N ILE A 554 -9.21 32.07 6.33
CA ILE A 554 -9.78 31.01 7.16
C ILE A 554 -10.48 30.03 6.23
N VAL A 555 -10.07 28.78 6.29
CA VAL A 555 -10.60 27.69 5.49
C VAL A 555 -11.33 26.69 6.38
N THR A 556 -12.31 25.99 5.80
CA THR A 556 -13.03 24.93 6.52
C THR A 556 -12.55 23.57 6.08
N TRP A 557 -12.01 22.83 7.04
CA TRP A 557 -11.60 21.45 6.87
C TRP A 557 -12.80 20.52 7.00
N TRP A 558 -13.49 20.25 5.90
CA TRP A 558 -14.75 19.51 5.90
C TRP A 558 -14.62 18.02 6.25
N SER A 559 -13.51 17.38 5.90
CA SER A 559 -13.30 15.95 6.08
C SER A 559 -12.93 15.63 7.53
N ILE A 560 -13.28 14.42 7.97
CA ILE A 560 -12.55 13.76 9.06
C ILE A 560 -11.18 13.38 8.48
N SER A 561 -10.09 13.75 9.14
CA SER A 561 -8.74 13.44 8.63
C SER A 561 -7.89 12.77 9.69
N SER A 562 -7.28 11.65 9.31
CA SER A 562 -6.20 11.04 10.08
C SER A 562 -4.91 11.80 9.79
N CYS A 563 -4.22 12.21 10.84
CA CYS A 563 -3.01 13.01 10.80
C CYS A 563 -1.91 12.34 11.63
N SER A 564 -0.66 12.53 11.23
CA SER A 564 0.49 12.01 11.96
C SER A 564 1.20 13.12 12.71
N CYS A 565 1.74 12.83 13.89
CA CYS A 565 2.73 13.69 14.56
C CYS A 565 4.13 13.57 13.93
N ASN A 566 4.33 12.62 13.01
CA ASN A 566 5.60 12.40 12.32
C ASN A 566 5.57 12.96 10.88
N PRO A 567 6.37 14.00 10.57
CA PRO A 567 6.39 14.61 9.24
C PRO A 567 6.87 13.66 8.15
N GLU A 568 7.76 12.70 8.44
CA GLU A 568 8.25 11.75 7.45
C GLU A 568 7.13 10.80 6.97
N ILE A 569 6.27 10.38 7.90
CA ILE A 569 5.10 9.54 7.60
C ILE A 569 4.15 10.31 6.69
N ALA A 570 3.80 11.56 7.07
CA ALA A 570 2.91 12.41 6.29
C ALA A 570 3.47 12.76 4.91
N HIS A 571 4.76 13.10 4.82
CA HIS A 571 5.44 13.42 3.56
C HIS A 571 5.40 12.24 2.57
N SER A 572 5.41 10.99 3.06
CA SER A 572 5.24 9.82 2.19
C SER A 572 3.91 9.84 1.41
N PHE A 573 2.90 10.58 1.86
CA PHE A 573 1.60 10.73 1.18
C PHE A 573 1.51 11.94 0.25
N SER A 574 2.48 12.86 0.26
CA SER A 574 2.47 14.09 -0.56
C SER A 574 2.88 13.88 -2.02
N GLY A 575 3.54 12.77 -2.37
CA GLY A 575 3.99 12.55 -3.75
C GLY A 575 5.06 13.55 -4.23
N ARG A 576 5.31 13.63 -5.54
CA ARG A 576 6.46 14.41 -6.10
C ARG A 576 6.18 15.89 -6.31
N ASN A 577 4.92 16.27 -6.51
CA ASN A 577 4.41 17.63 -6.76
C ASN A 577 3.17 17.95 -5.90
N GLY A 578 3.00 17.26 -4.77
CA GLY A 578 1.83 17.46 -3.93
C GLY A 578 2.07 18.43 -2.78
N THR A 579 1.21 18.38 -1.79
CA THR A 579 1.17 19.32 -0.66
C THR A 579 1.42 18.58 0.65
N LEU A 580 2.23 19.14 1.53
CA LEU A 580 2.37 18.75 2.92
C LEU A 580 1.75 19.83 3.80
N PHE A 581 0.71 19.47 4.53
CA PHE A 581 0.07 20.35 5.50
C PHE A 581 0.74 20.18 6.85
N HIS A 582 1.12 21.31 7.45
CA HIS A 582 1.56 21.46 8.82
C HIS A 582 0.38 22.07 9.58
N VAL A 583 -0.33 21.26 10.36
CA VAL A 583 -1.55 21.65 11.05
C VAL A 583 -1.29 21.70 12.54
N LYS A 584 -1.29 22.89 13.11
CA LYS A 584 -1.27 23.07 14.56
C LYS A 584 -2.71 23.04 15.06
N ALA A 585 -3.09 21.94 15.70
CA ALA A 585 -4.46 21.67 16.14
C ALA A 585 -4.56 21.61 17.66
N LYS A 586 -5.69 22.06 18.19
CA LYS A 586 -6.01 22.00 19.63
C LYS A 586 -7.06 20.93 19.92
N ARG A 587 -8.03 20.72 19.03
CA ARG A 587 -9.11 19.72 19.18
C ARG A 587 -8.87 18.49 18.31
N ALA A 588 -7.62 18.09 18.17
CA ALA A 588 -7.29 16.84 17.51
C ALA A 588 -7.06 15.77 18.56
N THR A 589 -7.68 14.61 18.38
CA THR A 589 -7.68 13.54 19.38
C THR A 589 -6.80 12.39 18.94
N SER A 590 -6.00 11.87 19.87
CA SER A 590 -5.29 10.62 19.64
C SER A 590 -6.27 9.46 19.64
N ILE A 591 -6.23 8.65 18.60
CA ILE A 591 -7.07 7.45 18.46
C ILE A 591 -6.25 6.17 18.47
N ALA A 592 -4.98 6.21 18.89
CA ALA A 592 -4.06 5.08 18.85
C ALA A 592 -4.61 3.80 19.54
N LEU A 593 -5.38 3.94 20.62
CA LEU A 593 -6.01 2.81 21.34
C LEU A 593 -7.26 2.25 20.65
N LEU A 594 -7.87 3.06 19.79
CA LEU A 594 -9.13 2.79 19.09
C LEU A 594 -8.94 2.64 17.58
N SER A 595 -7.71 2.70 17.07
CA SER A 595 -7.40 2.43 15.68
C SER A 595 -7.30 0.93 15.40
N ALA A 596 -7.76 0.52 14.21
CA ALA A 596 -7.50 -0.80 13.66
C ALA A 596 -6.02 -1.02 13.32
N TYR A 597 -5.23 0.06 13.24
CA TYR A 597 -3.80 0.04 12.98
C TYR A 597 -3.01 0.23 14.28
N GLN A 598 -2.63 -0.87 14.93
CA GLN A 598 -1.90 -0.81 16.20
C GLN A 598 -0.43 -0.44 16.00
N GLY A 599 0.08 0.47 16.83
CA GLY A 599 1.48 0.90 16.84
C GLY A 599 1.78 2.22 16.11
N GLU A 600 0.75 2.86 15.53
CA GLU A 600 0.83 4.21 14.98
C GLU A 600 0.26 5.23 15.98
N GLU A 601 0.96 6.34 16.18
CA GLU A 601 0.44 7.48 16.94
C GLU A 601 -0.45 8.31 16.01
N GLU A 602 -1.70 7.85 15.86
CA GLU A 602 -2.69 8.41 14.94
C GLU A 602 -3.56 9.46 15.64
N PHE A 603 -3.64 10.65 15.06
CA PHE A 603 -4.54 11.72 15.50
C PHE A 603 -5.66 11.93 14.49
N VAL A 604 -6.85 12.26 14.97
CA VAL A 604 -7.98 12.64 14.12
C VAL A 604 -8.24 14.12 14.24
N LEU A 605 -8.30 14.80 13.09
CA LEU A 605 -8.88 16.11 12.94
C LEU A 605 -10.37 15.97 12.62
N ALA A 606 -11.22 16.56 13.47
CA ALA A 606 -12.67 16.53 13.32
C ALA A 606 -13.15 17.25 12.03
N PRO A 607 -14.32 16.86 11.49
CA PRO A 607 -14.88 17.50 10.31
C PRO A 607 -15.43 18.89 10.66
N GLY A 608 -15.39 19.81 9.70
CA GLY A 608 -15.81 21.21 9.89
C GLY A 608 -14.84 22.04 10.73
N THR A 609 -13.61 21.58 10.94
CA THR A 609 -12.59 22.33 11.69
C THR A 609 -12.18 23.57 10.89
N GLN A 610 -12.17 24.73 11.54
CA GLN A 610 -11.71 25.96 10.88
C GLN A 610 -10.21 26.13 11.09
N LEU A 611 -9.48 26.35 10.01
CA LEU A 611 -8.03 26.50 10.02
C LEU A 611 -7.65 27.83 9.37
N LYS A 612 -6.74 28.58 9.99
CA LYS A 612 -6.17 29.80 9.42
C LYS A 612 -4.89 29.45 8.69
N ALA A 613 -4.78 29.86 7.43
CA ALA A 613 -3.54 29.73 6.66
C ALA A 613 -2.50 30.74 7.13
N LEU A 614 -1.38 30.25 7.67
CA LEU A 614 -0.31 31.08 8.21
C LEU A 614 0.81 31.34 7.21
N LYS A 615 1.15 30.33 6.42
CA LYS A 615 2.30 30.35 5.52
C LYS A 615 2.11 29.31 4.40
N ARG A 616 2.65 29.61 3.22
CA ARG A 616 2.79 28.66 2.11
C ARG A 616 4.20 28.74 1.52
N GLU A 617 4.79 27.61 1.17
CA GLU A 617 6.11 27.53 0.55
C GLU A 617 6.05 26.60 -0.67
N LYS A 618 6.52 27.09 -1.83
CA LYS A 618 6.68 26.26 -3.02
C LYS A 618 8.06 25.62 -3.00
N GLY A 619 8.11 24.31 -2.77
CA GLY A 619 9.35 23.54 -2.67
C GLY A 619 9.80 22.97 -4.01
N LYS A 620 11.06 22.50 -4.10
CA LYS A 620 11.55 21.69 -5.23
C LYS A 620 11.04 20.25 -5.11
N GLY A 621 9.73 20.07 -5.24
CA GLY A 621 9.06 18.78 -5.10
C GLY A 621 7.72 18.95 -4.40
N VAL A 622 7.69 18.92 -3.08
CA VAL A 622 6.47 19.08 -2.29
C VAL A 622 6.28 20.55 -1.91
N ASN A 623 5.06 21.05 -2.00
CA ASN A 623 4.66 22.35 -1.47
C ASN A 623 4.26 22.21 0.00
N GLU A 624 4.57 23.20 0.83
CA GLU A 624 4.23 23.17 2.25
C GLU A 624 3.18 24.24 2.55
N VAL A 625 2.18 23.87 3.33
CA VAL A 625 1.10 24.77 3.80
C VAL A 625 1.00 24.66 5.30
N TYR A 626 1.10 25.79 5.98
CA TYR A 626 1.06 25.88 7.44
C TYR A 626 -0.28 26.44 7.89
N LEU A 627 -0.97 25.69 8.73
CA LEU A 627 -2.32 25.93 9.19
C LEU A 627 -2.33 25.94 10.73
N GLU A 628 -3.10 26.84 11.31
CA GLU A 628 -3.39 26.82 12.75
C GLU A 628 -4.90 26.81 12.97
N GLU A 629 -5.35 25.95 13.87
CA GLU A 629 -6.77 25.83 14.19
C GLU A 629 -7.34 27.12 14.81
N VAL A 630 -8.47 27.57 14.27
CA VAL A 630 -9.26 28.65 14.86
C VAL A 630 -10.14 28.07 15.96
N ILE A 631 -10.00 28.59 17.19
CA ILE A 631 -10.82 28.19 18.34
C ILE A 631 -12.22 28.83 18.24
N ALA A 632 -12.98 28.38 17.24
CA ALA A 632 -14.38 28.69 17.01
C ALA A 632 -15.18 27.38 16.91
N SER A 633 -16.51 27.45 16.96
CA SER A 633 -17.37 26.26 16.79
C SER A 633 -17.12 25.59 15.45
N ARG A 634 -17.03 24.26 15.42
CA ARG A 634 -16.93 23.49 14.17
C ARG A 634 -18.16 23.78 13.30
N LEU A 635 -17.97 23.86 11.99
CA LEU A 635 -19.07 24.00 11.03
C LEU A 635 -19.80 22.68 10.76
N VAL A 636 -19.47 21.63 11.52
CA VAL A 636 -20.23 20.37 11.60
C VAL A 636 -20.59 20.16 13.06
N CYS A 637 -21.83 20.46 13.44
CA CYS A 637 -22.28 20.42 14.82
C CYS A 637 -23.76 20.05 15.01
#